data_AF-A0A942IY44-F1
#
_entry.id   AF-A0A942IY44-F1
#
_cell.length_a   1.000
_cell.length_b   1.000
_cell.length_c   1.000
_cell.angle_alpha   90.00
_cell.angle_beta   90.00
_cell.angle_gamma   90.00
#
_symmetry.space_group_name_H-M   'P 1'
#
loop_
_entity.id
_entity.type
_entity.pdbx_description
1 polymer ?
#
loop_
_entity_poly.entity_id
_entity_poly.type
_entity_poly.pdbx_seq_one_letter_code
_entity_poly.pdbx_strand_id
1 'polypeptide(L)'
;GAGTIGGSTTGTHGTLTMNADGSYSYVRSGTGAINATDVFTYTVTDGDGDTATATLTITLQDAAPLVGANVAVQLDDDAVAGAGGNPGGIGDDPDAVNLTGTLSGSGGDGTLTWALSTAGAPGGFSYVANGTGLNVFQGATLVMQVTLNTTNGAYTVSQIAPIDHTALGNENNTAFTFGYTVTDQDGDTAGGTLGVNVDDDTPTLGVVQNQQTDNNPATSPAVGTLHFSDGADGTGSTMTITANMTGITSGGRAILTQQVGNVLTGYADNDSSGGITGGDTAVFTLTVNPAAGTSGQYVFDLIAPLDGALVNVSVGSGSSFGVGPSNSVTVSGGTPVQPLTIVTGWTPTGGFTAAELAAWQAGGIPTLTQQSNVNGSTAGWGLGNNNFDSGEFLRFDFGVVDDYDAGGAYVPPVAGPFANVSYATFGFTNFGGGDTIILVAHYTNGTTASFTRVGGTDPNTYTITAPPGLQIAWVDTYMSSGSIKLDLTDLGVTNTVVDQTIPFTLQLTDGDGDTTTTNNFTVRVGGSLVPFTPAPPVVLDLDGDGAEFLAVSAGVTFDYDGDGTGESTAWAGSDDGLLAIDLNGDGVVNNGSELVFGGNGQTDLEGLAARYDSNGDGALTAADAAFAQFGVWQDADSDGVTDAGEFRSLADMGITSIALTSDGVEYGAAGGDVTVHGQATYTMADGTTGRLADVSFARTGEPRSARSAELVAASSVAAAGLLAQMAMEHAGAFAQEGMARDEMALTIASDPGLSDTSPLQAQGKGGDVFDPVMEPLAKLAPKPTGSFDHGESSAMQGGIGQVTDHSADLHQASGNDNSRSALFSNDHASSGMLGQASVPGAGAAIAAHPAVAAALADGAGAQAVDSIVDHFAPDSAGPMELADNKDGFDLYGLLNMNINGGGEGAMPHFSVMNELDHDQVSALT
;
A
#
# COMPACT_ATOMS: atom_id res chain seq x y z
N GLY A 1 90.80 -7.15 -16.37
CA GLY A 1 92.07 -6.45 -16.61
C GLY A 1 93.21 -7.03 -15.77
N ALA A 2 94.42 -6.50 -15.85
CA ALA A 2 95.50 -6.85 -14.91
C ALA A 2 95.45 -5.89 -13.71
N GLY A 3 95.38 -6.43 -12.49
CA GLY A 3 95.15 -5.68 -11.26
C GLY A 3 96.15 -6.00 -10.14
N THR A 4 96.31 -5.08 -9.20
CA THR A 4 97.16 -5.25 -8.03
C THR A 4 96.31 -5.52 -6.79
N ILE A 5 96.76 -6.43 -5.93
CA ILE A 5 96.18 -6.61 -4.59
C ILE A 5 96.33 -5.30 -3.78
N GLY A 6 95.27 -4.92 -3.05
CA GLY A 6 95.18 -3.63 -2.36
C GLY A 6 94.73 -2.46 -3.25
N GLY A 7 94.04 -2.74 -4.35
CA GLY A 7 93.66 -1.74 -5.35
C GLY A 7 92.34 -2.02 -6.07
N SER A 8 91.92 -1.07 -6.90
CA SER A 8 90.71 -1.15 -7.72
C SER A 8 91.07 -1.23 -9.21
N THR A 9 90.41 -2.12 -9.94
CA THR A 9 90.71 -2.50 -11.32
C THR A 9 89.42 -2.51 -12.13
N THR A 10 89.27 -1.55 -13.04
CA THR A 10 88.14 -1.54 -13.98
C THR A 10 88.33 -2.62 -15.05
N GLY A 11 87.31 -3.47 -15.20
CA GLY A 11 87.15 -4.44 -16.27
C GLY A 11 86.39 -3.85 -17.46
N THR A 12 85.75 -4.72 -18.24
CA THR A 12 84.92 -4.35 -19.39
C THR A 12 83.46 -4.15 -18.99
N HIS A 13 83.01 -4.82 -17.92
CA HIS A 13 81.61 -4.87 -17.48
C HIS A 13 81.41 -4.45 -16.01
N GLY A 14 82.49 -4.19 -15.28
CA GLY A 14 82.45 -3.65 -13.92
C GLY A 14 83.84 -3.43 -13.33
N THR A 15 83.89 -2.86 -12.12
CA THR A 15 85.15 -2.58 -11.41
C THR A 15 85.31 -3.52 -10.21
N LEU A 16 86.41 -4.28 -10.20
CA LEU A 16 86.82 -5.14 -9.11
C LEU A 16 87.73 -4.36 -8.14
N THR A 17 87.39 -4.32 -6.86
CA THR A 17 88.29 -3.85 -5.79
C THR A 17 88.73 -5.04 -4.97
N MET A 18 90.03 -5.28 -4.88
CA MET A 18 90.62 -6.43 -4.17
C MET A 18 91.50 -5.93 -3.02
N ASN A 19 91.15 -6.32 -1.80
CA ASN A 19 91.81 -5.91 -0.58
C ASN A 19 93.08 -6.74 -0.30
N ALA A 20 93.93 -6.25 0.60
CA ALA A 20 95.20 -6.89 0.96
C ALA A 20 95.05 -8.25 1.68
N ASP A 21 93.86 -8.56 2.20
CA ASP A 21 93.52 -9.85 2.82
C ASP A 21 92.92 -10.87 1.84
N GLY A 22 92.78 -10.50 0.55
CA GLY A 22 92.15 -11.33 -0.48
C GLY A 22 90.63 -11.24 -0.54
N SER A 23 89.98 -10.49 0.36
CA SER A 23 88.57 -10.12 0.19
C SER A 23 88.42 -9.18 -1.01
N TYR A 24 87.26 -9.22 -1.68
CA TYR A 24 87.00 -8.37 -2.85
C TYR A 24 85.54 -7.94 -2.94
N SER A 25 85.31 -6.84 -3.66
CA SER A 25 83.99 -6.40 -4.11
C SER A 25 84.03 -6.13 -5.61
N TYR A 26 82.91 -6.34 -6.30
CA TYR A 26 82.76 -6.05 -7.73
C TYR A 26 81.51 -5.21 -7.93
N VAL A 27 81.63 -4.14 -8.72
CA VAL A 27 80.52 -3.23 -9.05
C VAL A 27 80.34 -3.21 -10.56
N ARG A 28 79.23 -3.78 -11.06
CA ARG A 28 78.85 -3.78 -12.49
C ARG A 28 78.75 -2.34 -13.00
N SER A 29 79.22 -2.08 -14.22
CA SER A 29 79.20 -0.76 -14.86
C SER A 29 78.20 -0.76 -16.01
N GLY A 30 76.96 -0.35 -15.71
CA GLY A 30 75.82 -0.46 -16.63
C GLY A 30 75.06 -1.79 -16.48
N THR A 31 73.95 -1.89 -17.20
CA THR A 31 72.98 -3.00 -17.12
C THR A 31 73.17 -4.04 -18.23
N GLY A 32 73.17 -3.61 -19.50
CA GLY A 32 73.18 -4.47 -20.70
C GLY A 32 74.47 -5.24 -20.99
N ALA A 33 74.98 -6.01 -20.02
CA ALA A 33 76.14 -6.89 -20.12
C ALA A 33 75.75 -8.30 -19.66
N ILE A 34 74.96 -8.98 -20.49
CA ILE A 34 74.30 -10.26 -20.20
C ILE A 34 75.17 -11.44 -20.66
N ASN A 35 75.23 -12.51 -19.85
CA ASN A 35 76.16 -13.65 -19.99
C ASN A 35 77.64 -13.25 -20.18
N ALA A 36 77.98 -12.00 -19.82
CA ALA A 36 79.27 -11.40 -20.04
C ALA A 36 80.27 -11.82 -18.95
N THR A 37 81.56 -11.87 -19.27
CA THR A 37 82.59 -12.35 -18.35
C THR A 37 83.74 -11.37 -18.26
N ASP A 38 84.00 -10.87 -17.05
CA ASP A 38 85.16 -10.05 -16.72
C ASP A 38 86.25 -10.93 -16.10
N VAL A 39 87.42 -10.98 -16.74
CA VAL A 39 88.59 -11.73 -16.24
C VAL A 39 89.61 -10.76 -15.65
N PHE A 40 89.95 -10.95 -14.38
CA PHE A 40 90.94 -10.18 -13.65
C PHE A 40 92.15 -11.04 -13.31
N THR A 41 93.31 -10.71 -13.88
CA THR A 41 94.59 -11.32 -13.47
C THR A 41 95.19 -10.49 -12.35
N TYR A 42 95.53 -11.11 -11.23
CA TYR A 42 96.14 -10.45 -10.08
C TYR A 42 97.42 -11.15 -9.65
N THR A 43 98.33 -10.38 -9.04
CA THR A 43 99.63 -10.85 -8.56
C THR A 43 99.67 -10.80 -7.03
N VAL A 44 100.06 -11.91 -6.41
CA VAL A 44 100.44 -12.02 -5.00
C VAL A 44 101.96 -11.85 -4.91
N THR A 45 102.43 -11.13 -3.88
CA THR A 45 103.84 -11.04 -3.49
C THR A 45 103.97 -11.47 -2.04
N ASP A 46 105.03 -12.20 -1.70
CA ASP A 46 105.31 -12.60 -0.32
C ASP A 46 106.30 -11.66 0.41
N GLY A 47 106.92 -12.13 1.50
CA GLY A 47 107.67 -11.30 2.44
C GLY A 47 109.11 -10.97 2.03
N ASP A 48 109.73 -11.74 1.13
CA ASP A 48 111.06 -11.47 0.57
C ASP A 48 111.03 -11.11 -0.93
N GLY A 49 109.89 -11.31 -1.60
CA GLY A 49 109.55 -10.61 -2.84
C GLY A 49 109.26 -11.51 -4.04
N ASP A 50 109.14 -12.83 -3.83
CA ASP A 50 108.71 -13.74 -4.88
C ASP A 50 107.22 -13.51 -5.22
N THR A 51 106.83 -13.85 -6.45
CA THR A 51 105.50 -13.51 -6.99
C THR A 51 104.80 -14.67 -7.65
N ALA A 52 103.48 -14.72 -7.47
CA ALA A 52 102.59 -15.68 -8.11
C ALA A 52 101.38 -14.95 -8.72
N THR A 53 100.93 -15.39 -9.90
CA THR A 53 99.76 -14.82 -10.58
C THR A 53 98.57 -15.77 -10.54
N ALA A 54 97.38 -15.23 -10.34
CA ALA A 54 96.12 -15.94 -10.38
C ALA A 54 95.07 -15.15 -11.18
N THR A 55 93.93 -15.77 -11.46
CA THR A 55 92.83 -15.17 -12.22
C THR A 55 91.52 -15.31 -11.45
N LEU A 56 90.86 -14.19 -11.19
CA LEU A 56 89.47 -14.14 -10.73
C LEU A 56 88.59 -13.88 -11.96
N THR A 57 87.61 -14.75 -12.17
CA THR A 57 86.64 -14.64 -13.27
C THR A 57 85.29 -14.29 -12.68
N ILE A 58 84.70 -13.17 -13.11
CA ILE A 58 83.36 -12.74 -12.73
C ILE A 58 82.46 -12.93 -13.95
N THR A 59 81.52 -13.88 -13.88
CA THR A 59 80.49 -14.08 -14.89
C THR A 59 79.21 -13.38 -14.44
N LEU A 60 78.70 -12.50 -15.28
CA LEU A 60 77.41 -11.86 -15.14
C LEU A 60 76.38 -12.80 -15.77
N GLN A 61 75.47 -13.34 -14.96
CA GLN A 61 74.43 -14.24 -15.43
C GLN A 61 73.20 -13.45 -15.88
N ASP A 62 72.53 -14.01 -16.88
CA ASP A 62 71.16 -13.70 -17.30
C ASP A 62 70.16 -13.77 -16.14
N ALA A 63 69.13 -12.91 -16.15
CA ALA A 63 68.18 -12.81 -15.04
C ALA A 63 66.80 -12.23 -15.45
N ALA A 64 65.93 -13.09 -16.01
CA ALA A 64 64.56 -12.77 -16.40
C ALA A 64 63.73 -11.99 -15.34
N PRO A 65 62.69 -11.25 -15.77
CA PRO A 65 61.71 -10.65 -14.87
C PRO A 65 60.95 -11.67 -14.00
N LEU A 66 60.43 -11.18 -12.87
CA LEU A 66 59.60 -11.90 -11.92
C LEU A 66 58.31 -11.11 -11.66
N VAL A 67 57.17 -11.80 -11.71
CA VAL A 67 55.83 -11.26 -11.48
C VAL A 67 55.18 -12.00 -10.31
N GLY A 68 54.57 -11.24 -9.40
CA GLY A 68 53.77 -11.75 -8.29
C GLY A 68 52.27 -11.57 -8.49
N ALA A 69 51.51 -12.00 -7.49
CA ALA A 69 50.07 -11.73 -7.42
C ALA A 69 49.79 -10.22 -7.35
N ASN A 70 48.63 -9.84 -7.86
CA ASN A 70 48.08 -8.49 -7.79
C ASN A 70 46.78 -8.58 -6.98
N VAL A 71 46.44 -7.53 -6.23
CA VAL A 71 45.12 -7.46 -5.58
C VAL A 71 44.07 -7.33 -6.68
N ALA A 72 42.93 -8.00 -6.53
CA ALA A 72 41.81 -7.87 -7.46
C ALA A 72 41.21 -6.45 -7.38
N VAL A 73 40.65 -5.99 -8.48
CA VAL A 73 39.78 -4.80 -8.50
C VAL A 73 38.36 -5.29 -8.32
N GLN A 74 37.60 -4.69 -7.41
CA GLN A 74 36.13 -4.81 -7.43
C GLN A 74 35.59 -3.56 -8.12
N LEU A 75 34.60 -3.79 -8.99
CA LEU A 75 33.71 -2.84 -9.61
C LEU A 75 32.29 -3.33 -9.31
N ASP A 76 31.32 -2.45 -9.50
CA ASP A 76 29.90 -2.68 -9.28
C ASP A 76 29.13 -1.82 -10.30
N ASP A 77 27.94 -2.27 -10.67
CA ASP A 77 27.11 -1.67 -11.70
C ASP A 77 26.23 -0.51 -11.16
N ASP A 78 25.93 -0.48 -9.85
CA ASP A 78 25.28 0.64 -9.15
C ASP A 78 26.15 1.90 -9.21
N ALA A 79 27.47 1.74 -9.03
CA ALA A 79 28.46 2.81 -9.14
C ALA A 79 28.56 3.43 -10.56
N VAL A 80 27.87 2.88 -11.57
CA VAL A 80 27.94 3.38 -12.96
C VAL A 80 27.08 4.62 -13.12
N ALA A 81 27.71 5.78 -12.95
CA ALA A 81 27.08 7.10 -12.98
C ALA A 81 26.15 7.33 -14.19
N GLY A 82 24.84 7.26 -13.95
CA GLY A 82 23.79 7.47 -14.95
C GLY A 82 23.25 6.19 -15.60
N ALA A 83 23.60 5.01 -15.10
CA ALA A 83 22.90 3.76 -15.40
C ALA A 83 21.56 3.70 -14.65
N GLY A 84 21.58 3.87 -13.32
CA GLY A 84 20.39 3.87 -12.48
C GLY A 84 20.24 2.64 -11.57
N GLY A 85 21.35 2.00 -11.19
CA GLY A 85 21.33 0.81 -10.32
C GLY A 85 20.85 1.08 -8.89
N ASN A 86 20.65 -0.01 -8.13
CA ASN A 86 19.95 -0.07 -6.85
C ASN A 86 20.90 -0.42 -5.68
N PRO A 87 21.54 0.56 -5.01
CA PRO A 87 22.59 0.35 -4.00
C PRO A 87 22.42 -0.83 -3.01
N GLY A 88 22.91 -2.00 -3.42
CA GLY A 88 23.08 -3.22 -2.63
C GLY A 88 21.81 -4.00 -2.21
N GLY A 89 21.98 -5.32 -2.09
CA GLY A 89 20.89 -6.28 -1.89
C GLY A 89 21.37 -7.64 -1.36
N ILE A 90 21.33 -8.69 -2.18
CA ILE A 90 21.72 -10.07 -1.77
C ILE A 90 22.99 -10.55 -2.49
N GLY A 91 24.04 -9.73 -2.45
CA GLY A 91 25.40 -10.15 -2.79
C GLY A 91 26.45 -9.08 -2.45
N ASP A 92 26.14 -7.83 -2.80
CA ASP A 92 26.82 -6.56 -2.50
C ASP A 92 28.33 -6.65 -2.18
N ASP A 93 29.15 -6.59 -3.24
CA ASP A 93 30.57 -6.19 -3.16
C ASP A 93 30.71 -4.65 -3.32
N PRO A 94 31.47 -3.95 -2.44
CA PRO A 94 31.48 -2.47 -2.42
C PRO A 94 31.96 -1.76 -3.71
N ASP A 95 31.31 -0.63 -4.03
CA ASP A 95 31.33 0.21 -5.26
C ASP A 95 32.64 0.19 -6.09
N ALA A 96 33.78 0.27 -5.40
CA ALA A 96 35.05 0.67 -5.98
C ALA A 96 36.23 0.26 -5.10
N VAL A 97 36.80 -0.94 -5.33
CA VAL A 97 37.97 -1.42 -4.59
C VAL A 97 39.16 -1.62 -5.52
N ASN A 98 40.31 -1.01 -5.19
CA ASN A 98 41.58 -1.09 -5.95
C ASN A 98 41.53 -0.57 -7.40
N LEU A 99 40.62 0.35 -7.76
CA LEU A 99 40.51 0.94 -9.11
C LEU A 99 41.82 1.51 -9.69
N THR A 100 42.79 1.84 -8.84
CA THR A 100 44.15 2.21 -9.26
C THR A 100 45.20 1.45 -8.47
N GLY A 101 46.31 1.10 -9.12
CA GLY A 101 47.37 0.33 -8.49
C GLY A 101 48.65 0.28 -9.32
N THR A 102 49.45 -0.77 -9.12
CA THR A 102 50.66 -1.03 -9.90
C THR A 102 50.83 -2.53 -10.12
N LEU A 103 50.92 -2.93 -11.39
CA LEU A 103 51.11 -4.31 -11.80
C LEU A 103 52.47 -4.83 -11.35
N SER A 104 52.48 -5.99 -10.71
CA SER A 104 53.68 -6.64 -10.18
C SER A 104 54.75 -6.85 -11.27
N GLY A 105 55.98 -6.45 -10.98
CA GLY A 105 57.13 -6.59 -11.87
C GLY A 105 58.41 -6.27 -11.12
N SER A 106 59.35 -7.22 -11.13
CA SER A 106 60.62 -7.16 -10.39
C SER A 106 61.68 -8.04 -11.07
N GLY A 107 62.93 -8.06 -10.58
CA GLY A 107 64.01 -8.76 -11.28
C GLY A 107 64.31 -8.09 -12.62
N GLY A 108 64.67 -8.89 -13.64
CA GLY A 108 65.05 -8.41 -14.97
C GLY A 108 66.46 -7.81 -15.02
N ASP A 109 67.08 -7.80 -16.20
CA ASP A 109 68.42 -7.22 -16.39
C ASP A 109 68.38 -5.71 -16.72
N GLY A 110 67.66 -4.92 -15.90
CA GLY A 110 67.69 -3.46 -15.94
C GLY A 110 66.34 -2.77 -15.75
N THR A 111 65.91 -2.02 -16.76
CA THR A 111 64.62 -1.29 -16.74
C THR A 111 63.50 -2.19 -17.26
N LEU A 112 62.44 -2.34 -16.48
CA LEU A 112 61.25 -3.10 -16.85
C LEU A 112 60.25 -2.24 -17.64
N THR A 113 59.47 -2.91 -18.48
CA THR A 113 58.33 -2.36 -19.21
C THR A 113 57.14 -3.31 -19.13
N TRP A 114 55.92 -2.78 -19.14
CA TRP A 114 54.67 -3.53 -19.02
C TRP A 114 53.80 -3.35 -20.27
N ALA A 115 53.15 -4.42 -20.73
CA ALA A 115 52.16 -4.38 -21.80
C ALA A 115 50.96 -5.31 -21.51
N LEU A 116 49.74 -4.84 -21.76
CA LEU A 116 48.49 -5.62 -21.60
C LEU A 116 48.26 -6.58 -22.79
N SER A 117 47.57 -7.69 -22.51
CA SER A 117 47.14 -8.71 -23.46
C SER A 117 45.72 -8.46 -23.94
N THR A 118 45.47 -8.50 -25.25
CA THR A 118 44.11 -8.51 -25.84
C THR A 118 43.49 -9.92 -25.91
N ALA A 119 43.98 -10.86 -25.09
CA ALA A 119 43.50 -12.24 -25.03
C ALA A 119 43.18 -12.63 -23.58
N GLY A 120 42.15 -13.46 -23.41
CA GLY A 120 41.63 -13.87 -22.10
C GLY A 120 40.27 -13.27 -21.71
N ALA A 121 39.55 -12.65 -22.65
CA ALA A 121 38.19 -12.19 -22.41
C ALA A 121 37.23 -13.37 -22.11
N PRO A 122 36.26 -13.20 -21.17
CA PRO A 122 35.19 -14.16 -20.95
C PRO A 122 34.26 -14.30 -22.18
N GLY A 123 33.29 -15.23 -22.12
CA GLY A 123 32.23 -15.32 -23.13
C GLY A 123 31.38 -14.04 -23.14
N GLY A 124 30.86 -13.63 -24.30
CA GLY A 124 30.14 -12.36 -24.48
C GLY A 124 31.06 -11.15 -24.72
N PHE A 125 32.20 -11.09 -24.03
CA PHE A 125 33.11 -9.95 -24.02
C PHE A 125 34.27 -10.04 -25.03
N SER A 126 34.89 -8.89 -25.32
CA SER A 126 36.13 -8.81 -26.10
C SER A 126 37.07 -7.70 -25.61
N TYR A 127 38.38 -7.96 -25.66
CA TYR A 127 39.41 -6.98 -25.28
C TYR A 127 40.05 -6.35 -26.53
N VAL A 128 40.04 -5.03 -26.62
CA VAL A 128 40.58 -4.26 -27.76
C VAL A 128 41.65 -3.28 -27.25
N ALA A 129 42.83 -3.28 -27.88
CA ALA A 129 43.92 -2.37 -27.48
C ALA A 129 43.56 -0.90 -27.73
N ASN A 130 43.71 -0.07 -26.70
CA ASN A 130 43.47 1.37 -26.74
C ASN A 130 44.74 2.11 -26.29
N GLY A 131 45.63 2.42 -27.24
CA GLY A 131 46.94 3.01 -26.95
C GLY A 131 47.84 2.05 -26.17
N THR A 132 48.09 2.33 -24.90
CA THR A 132 48.77 1.42 -23.95
C THR A 132 47.81 0.62 -23.07
N GLY A 133 46.51 0.95 -23.11
CA GLY A 133 45.44 0.32 -22.34
C GLY A 133 44.61 -0.70 -23.13
N LEU A 134 43.53 -1.15 -22.50
CA LEU A 134 42.48 -1.97 -23.10
C LEU A 134 41.12 -1.27 -22.96
N ASN A 135 40.28 -1.44 -23.97
CA ASN A 135 38.83 -1.31 -23.87
C ASN A 135 38.22 -2.72 -23.82
N VAL A 136 37.22 -2.93 -22.98
CA VAL A 136 36.38 -4.13 -22.94
C VAL A 136 35.05 -3.81 -23.58
N PHE A 137 34.59 -4.68 -24.48
CA PHE A 137 33.29 -4.54 -25.14
C PHE A 137 32.41 -5.77 -24.93
N GLN A 138 31.15 -5.53 -24.56
CA GLN A 138 30.06 -6.52 -24.60
C GLN A 138 29.27 -6.29 -25.88
N GLY A 139 29.34 -7.25 -26.81
CA GLY A 139 28.82 -7.07 -28.17
C GLY A 139 29.45 -5.87 -28.91
N ALA A 140 28.81 -4.70 -28.81
CA ALA A 140 29.29 -3.42 -29.36
C ALA A 140 29.38 -2.28 -28.32
N THR A 141 28.88 -2.48 -27.09
CA THR A 141 28.91 -1.50 -26.00
C THR A 141 30.30 -1.47 -25.36
N LEU A 142 30.83 -0.27 -25.08
CA LEU A 142 32.08 -0.10 -24.33
C LEU A 142 31.74 -0.11 -22.83
N VAL A 143 32.07 -1.20 -22.14
CA VAL A 143 31.66 -1.42 -20.75
C VAL A 143 32.76 -1.08 -19.75
N MET A 144 34.03 -1.35 -20.07
CA MET A 144 35.15 -1.09 -19.16
C MET A 144 36.40 -0.57 -19.91
N GLN A 145 37.20 0.25 -19.24
CA GLN A 145 38.50 0.71 -19.74
C GLN A 145 39.61 0.52 -18.69
N VAL A 146 40.71 -0.11 -19.13
CA VAL A 146 41.94 -0.28 -18.33
C VAL A 146 43.04 0.58 -18.94
N THR A 147 43.63 1.49 -18.19
CA THR A 147 44.82 2.25 -18.61
C THR A 147 46.08 1.67 -17.96
N LEU A 148 47.22 1.77 -18.65
CA LEU A 148 48.52 1.31 -18.16
C LEU A 148 49.64 2.27 -18.54
N ASN A 149 50.44 2.66 -17.54
CA ASN A 149 51.75 3.26 -17.75
C ASN A 149 52.80 2.14 -17.92
N THR A 150 53.23 1.97 -19.17
CA THR A 150 54.17 0.92 -19.60
C THR A 150 55.58 1.02 -19.01
N THR A 151 55.91 2.09 -18.27
CA THR A 151 57.26 2.34 -17.73
C THR A 151 57.38 2.14 -16.22
N ASN A 152 56.27 1.97 -15.50
CA ASN A 152 56.28 1.70 -14.06
C ASN A 152 55.17 0.73 -13.59
N GLY A 153 54.36 0.19 -14.49
CA GLY A 153 53.29 -0.75 -14.17
C GLY A 153 52.04 -0.12 -13.56
N ALA A 154 51.99 1.20 -13.38
CA ALA A 154 50.84 1.86 -12.77
C ALA A 154 49.60 1.76 -13.67
N TYR A 155 48.46 1.34 -13.10
CA TYR A 155 47.21 1.12 -13.83
C TYR A 155 46.04 1.90 -13.24
N THR A 156 45.01 2.11 -14.07
CA THR A 156 43.67 2.49 -13.63
C THR A 156 42.64 1.59 -14.32
N VAL A 157 41.57 1.26 -13.63
CA VAL A 157 40.36 0.63 -14.20
C VAL A 157 39.20 1.60 -14.01
N SER A 158 38.30 1.66 -14.98
CA SER A 158 37.03 2.38 -14.91
C SER A 158 35.97 1.54 -15.60
N GLN A 159 34.83 1.35 -14.94
CA GLN A 159 33.60 1.02 -15.66
C GLN A 159 33.15 2.24 -16.48
N ILE A 160 32.33 2.00 -17.50
CA ILE A 160 31.88 2.95 -18.53
C ILE A 160 30.38 2.75 -18.84
N ALA A 161 29.90 1.51 -18.74
CA ALA A 161 28.51 1.11 -18.79
C ALA A 161 28.34 -0.16 -17.94
N PRO A 162 27.11 -0.52 -17.55
CA PRO A 162 26.79 -1.82 -16.95
C PRO A 162 27.11 -2.99 -17.89
N ILE A 163 27.01 -4.21 -17.38
CA ILE A 163 27.17 -5.45 -18.16
C ILE A 163 26.02 -6.42 -17.90
N ASP A 164 25.45 -7.04 -18.94
CA ASP A 164 24.53 -8.17 -18.70
C ASP A 164 25.29 -9.37 -18.07
N HIS A 165 24.78 -9.87 -16.93
CA HIS A 165 25.37 -10.91 -16.07
C HIS A 165 24.76 -12.32 -16.31
N THR A 166 24.17 -12.97 -15.29
CA THR A 166 23.58 -14.32 -15.39
C THR A 166 22.43 -14.59 -14.41
N ALA A 167 21.30 -13.89 -14.49
CA ALA A 167 20.00 -14.18 -13.84
C ALA A 167 19.97 -15.30 -12.77
N LEU A 168 20.20 -14.98 -11.49
CA LEU A 168 20.14 -15.88 -10.33
C LEU A 168 19.17 -15.44 -9.22
N GLY A 169 18.64 -14.21 -9.24
CA GLY A 169 17.85 -13.60 -8.16
C GLY A 169 18.72 -12.94 -7.09
N ASN A 170 19.97 -12.57 -7.40
CA ASN A 170 20.97 -12.11 -6.44
C ASN A 170 22.18 -11.44 -7.13
N GLU A 171 22.78 -10.46 -6.45
CA GLU A 171 23.96 -9.74 -6.97
C GLU A 171 25.14 -10.70 -7.08
N ASN A 172 25.56 -10.99 -8.32
CA ASN A 172 26.50 -12.07 -8.63
C ASN A 172 27.69 -11.63 -9.48
N ASN A 173 28.89 -11.70 -8.93
CA ASN A 173 30.09 -11.18 -9.58
C ASN A 173 30.49 -11.87 -10.92
N THR A 174 30.60 -11.08 -11.99
CA THR A 174 31.25 -11.46 -13.26
C THR A 174 32.76 -11.21 -13.20
N ALA A 175 33.54 -12.30 -13.29
CA ALA A 175 34.99 -12.26 -13.14
C ALA A 175 35.77 -12.11 -14.47
N PHE A 176 36.51 -11.02 -14.60
CA PHE A 176 37.46 -10.74 -15.68
C PHE A 176 38.91 -11.06 -15.28
N THR A 177 39.75 -11.34 -16.28
CA THR A 177 41.20 -11.47 -16.10
C THR A 177 41.96 -10.77 -17.22
N PHE A 178 42.78 -9.78 -16.85
CA PHE A 178 43.66 -9.06 -17.76
C PHE A 178 45.08 -9.60 -17.66
N GLY A 179 45.49 -10.38 -18.67
CA GLY A 179 46.88 -10.80 -18.81
C GLY A 179 47.79 -9.62 -19.15
N TYR A 180 49.01 -9.64 -18.67
CA TYR A 180 50.07 -8.70 -19.06
C TYR A 180 51.43 -9.38 -19.19
N THR A 181 52.36 -8.72 -19.87
CA THR A 181 53.77 -9.14 -19.98
C THR A 181 54.66 -8.06 -19.42
N VAL A 182 55.59 -8.44 -18.54
CA VAL A 182 56.72 -7.62 -18.10
C VAL A 182 57.95 -8.00 -18.91
N THR A 183 58.60 -7.02 -19.53
CA THR A 183 59.81 -7.21 -20.37
C THR A 183 60.93 -6.32 -19.85
N ASP A 184 62.16 -6.84 -19.76
CA ASP A 184 63.34 -6.06 -19.35
C ASP A 184 64.10 -5.42 -20.52
N GLN A 185 65.40 -5.16 -20.35
CA GLN A 185 66.17 -4.32 -21.25
C GLN A 185 66.69 -5.05 -22.50
N ASP A 186 66.98 -6.34 -22.42
CA ASP A 186 67.42 -7.17 -23.54
C ASP A 186 66.35 -8.13 -24.08
N GLY A 187 65.24 -8.27 -23.36
CA GLY A 187 63.98 -8.75 -23.93
C GLY A 187 63.44 -10.03 -23.30
N ASP A 188 63.91 -10.40 -22.11
CA ASP A 188 63.37 -11.53 -21.37
C ASP A 188 62.01 -11.13 -20.75
N THR A 189 61.08 -12.08 -20.71
CA THR A 189 59.66 -11.79 -20.43
C THR A 189 59.07 -12.66 -19.33
N ALA A 190 58.27 -12.06 -18.45
CA ALA A 190 57.40 -12.78 -17.51
C ALA A 190 55.93 -12.37 -17.70
N GLY A 191 55.03 -13.36 -17.63
CA GLY A 191 53.58 -13.15 -17.70
C GLY A 191 52.97 -12.86 -16.33
N GLY A 192 51.94 -12.01 -16.32
CA GLY A 192 51.16 -11.64 -15.13
C GLY A 192 49.67 -11.56 -15.42
N THR A 193 48.88 -11.45 -14.36
CA THR A 193 47.41 -11.27 -14.43
C THR A 193 46.93 -10.27 -13.39
N LEU A 194 46.07 -9.35 -13.80
CA LEU A 194 45.19 -8.59 -12.91
C LEU A 194 43.80 -9.25 -12.98
N GLY A 195 43.24 -9.63 -11.82
CA GLY A 195 41.83 -10.02 -11.71
C GLY A 195 40.97 -8.78 -11.48
N VAL A 196 39.79 -8.76 -12.08
CA VAL A 196 38.77 -7.72 -11.86
C VAL A 196 37.43 -8.43 -11.74
N ASN A 197 36.71 -8.17 -10.66
CA ASN A 197 35.30 -8.49 -10.53
C ASN A 197 34.48 -7.27 -10.96
N VAL A 198 33.27 -7.54 -11.45
CA VAL A 198 32.17 -6.58 -11.59
C VAL A 198 30.99 -7.26 -10.91
N ASP A 199 30.43 -6.68 -9.86
CA ASP A 199 29.20 -7.20 -9.25
C ASP A 199 27.97 -6.80 -10.07
N ASP A 200 26.88 -7.53 -9.85
CA ASP A 200 25.59 -7.35 -10.53
C ASP A 200 24.69 -6.43 -9.69
N ASP A 201 23.69 -5.82 -10.32
CA ASP A 201 22.61 -5.07 -9.65
C ASP A 201 21.40 -6.02 -9.47
N THR A 202 20.44 -5.70 -8.59
CA THR A 202 19.17 -6.45 -8.51
C THR A 202 17.93 -5.57 -8.58
N PRO A 203 16.91 -5.96 -9.37
CA PRO A 203 15.75 -5.11 -9.63
C PRO A 203 14.83 -5.05 -8.41
N THR A 204 14.40 -3.84 -8.04
CA THR A 204 13.56 -3.64 -6.85
C THR A 204 12.10 -3.42 -7.23
N LEU A 205 11.19 -4.04 -6.47
CA LEU A 205 9.75 -3.78 -6.54
C LEU A 205 9.22 -3.42 -5.15
N GLY A 206 9.14 -2.11 -4.91
CA GLY A 206 8.50 -1.52 -3.74
C GLY A 206 6.98 -1.72 -3.76
N VAL A 207 6.27 -0.90 -2.98
CA VAL A 207 4.82 -1.04 -2.82
C VAL A 207 4.10 -0.96 -4.17
N VAL A 208 3.16 -1.88 -4.40
CA VAL A 208 2.20 -1.80 -5.50
C VAL A 208 0.88 -1.28 -4.92
N GLN A 209 0.33 -0.22 -5.52
CA GLN A 209 -0.85 0.46 -5.00
C GLN A 209 -2.07 -0.48 -4.97
N ASN A 210 -2.91 -0.37 -3.92
CA ASN A 210 -4.24 -0.97 -3.91
C ASN A 210 -5.24 -0.02 -4.58
N GLN A 211 -6.11 -0.52 -5.44
CA GLN A 211 -7.06 0.28 -6.20
C GLN A 211 -8.52 -0.08 -5.95
N GLN A 212 -9.44 0.80 -6.36
CA GLN A 212 -10.89 0.56 -6.36
C GLN A 212 -11.52 0.87 -7.71
N THR A 213 -12.69 0.29 -8.01
CA THR A 213 -13.50 0.66 -9.18
C THR A 213 -14.96 0.22 -8.99
N ASP A 214 -15.91 0.93 -9.60
CA ASP A 214 -17.32 0.55 -9.55
C ASP A 214 -17.55 -0.78 -10.30
N ASN A 215 -18.61 -1.51 -9.97
CA ASN A 215 -18.97 -2.75 -10.68
C ASN A 215 -19.68 -2.52 -12.03
N ASN A 216 -19.32 -1.45 -12.74
CA ASN A 216 -19.96 -0.98 -13.97
C ASN A 216 -18.91 -0.82 -15.10
N PRO A 217 -18.91 -1.69 -16.13
CA PRO A 217 -18.01 -1.62 -17.30
C PRO A 217 -18.10 -0.38 -18.21
N ALA A 218 -18.64 0.73 -17.71
CA ALA A 218 -18.69 2.03 -18.38
C ALA A 218 -17.98 3.14 -17.58
N THR A 219 -17.37 2.82 -16.43
CA THR A 219 -16.42 3.72 -15.74
C THR A 219 -15.07 3.76 -16.45
N SER A 220 -14.22 4.70 -16.05
CA SER A 220 -12.79 4.68 -16.41
C SER A 220 -12.10 3.46 -15.79
N PRO A 221 -11.11 2.85 -16.47
CA PRO A 221 -10.21 1.89 -15.83
C PRO A 221 -9.47 2.51 -14.65
N ALA A 222 -9.35 1.78 -13.54
CA ALA A 222 -8.58 2.22 -12.38
C ALA A 222 -7.08 2.09 -12.68
N VAL A 223 -6.31 3.15 -12.44
CA VAL A 223 -4.86 3.19 -12.67
C VAL A 223 -4.14 3.20 -11.34
N GLY A 224 -3.37 2.15 -11.04
CA GLY A 224 -2.56 2.07 -9.83
C GLY A 224 -1.07 2.22 -10.16
N THR A 225 -0.30 2.84 -9.27
CA THR A 225 1.16 2.86 -9.39
C THR A 225 1.78 1.56 -8.85
N LEU A 226 3.01 1.33 -9.28
CA LEU A 226 3.94 0.37 -8.70
C LEU A 226 5.29 1.05 -8.62
N HIS A 227 6.13 0.71 -7.64
CA HIS A 227 7.47 1.29 -7.52
C HIS A 227 8.49 0.27 -8.01
N PHE A 228 8.73 0.23 -9.32
CA PHE A 228 9.75 -0.61 -9.93
C PHE A 228 10.98 0.23 -10.25
N SER A 229 12.12 -0.21 -9.75
CA SER A 229 13.41 0.21 -10.30
C SER A 229 13.99 -0.97 -11.06
N ASP A 230 14.22 -0.74 -12.35
CA ASP A 230 14.74 -1.73 -13.29
C ASP A 230 16.27 -1.82 -13.29
N GLY A 231 16.92 -0.97 -12.52
CA GLY A 231 18.36 -1.01 -12.29
C GLY A 231 19.20 -0.60 -13.49
N ALA A 232 20.48 -0.93 -13.41
CA ALA A 232 21.52 -0.59 -14.36
C ALA A 232 21.28 -1.19 -15.76
N ASP A 233 20.68 -2.37 -15.83
CA ASP A 233 20.35 -3.09 -17.08
C ASP A 233 19.00 -2.67 -17.71
N GLY A 234 18.11 -2.06 -16.93
CA GLY A 234 16.83 -1.52 -17.40
C GLY A 234 15.73 -2.56 -17.65
N THR A 235 14.53 -2.09 -18.03
CA THR A 235 13.28 -2.85 -17.92
C THR A 235 13.24 -4.11 -18.80
N GLY A 236 12.95 -5.24 -18.16
CA GLY A 236 12.78 -6.54 -18.81
C GLY A 236 11.48 -6.75 -19.57
N SER A 237 11.51 -7.76 -20.44
CA SER A 237 10.33 -8.20 -21.21
C SER A 237 9.52 -9.31 -20.52
N THR A 238 9.96 -9.79 -19.36
CA THR A 238 9.32 -10.86 -18.58
C THR A 238 8.65 -10.25 -17.35
N MET A 239 7.54 -10.85 -16.92
CA MET A 239 6.88 -10.57 -15.64
C MET A 239 5.91 -11.69 -15.32
N THR A 240 5.57 -11.87 -14.04
CA THR A 240 4.53 -12.80 -13.59
C THR A 240 3.41 -12.01 -12.94
N ILE A 241 2.19 -12.15 -13.47
CA ILE A 241 0.98 -11.52 -12.94
C ILE A 241 -0.03 -12.62 -12.65
N THR A 242 -0.47 -12.77 -11.40
CA THR A 242 -1.53 -13.72 -11.03
C THR A 242 -2.61 -13.07 -10.17
N ALA A 243 -3.79 -13.66 -10.15
CA ALA A 243 -4.95 -13.18 -9.40
C ALA A 243 -5.71 -14.33 -8.74
N ASN A 244 -6.19 -14.13 -7.51
CA ASN A 244 -6.95 -15.13 -6.76
C ASN A 244 -8.46 -14.93 -6.95
N MET A 245 -9.04 -15.61 -7.94
CA MET A 245 -10.47 -15.53 -8.26
C MET A 245 -11.38 -16.41 -7.37
N THR A 246 -10.91 -16.88 -6.21
CA THR A 246 -11.65 -17.84 -5.38
C THR A 246 -12.94 -17.24 -4.82
N GLY A 247 -14.09 -17.69 -5.34
CA GLY A 247 -15.43 -17.23 -4.92
C GLY A 247 -15.95 -16.01 -5.67
N ILE A 248 -15.18 -15.46 -6.61
CA ILE A 248 -15.55 -14.32 -7.45
C ILE A 248 -16.13 -14.86 -8.77
N THR A 249 -17.27 -14.32 -9.21
CA THR A 249 -17.92 -14.74 -10.45
C THR A 249 -18.31 -13.57 -11.36
N SER A 250 -18.67 -13.87 -12.60
CA SER A 250 -19.41 -12.99 -13.50
C SER A 250 -20.41 -13.82 -14.30
N GLY A 251 -21.67 -13.37 -14.40
CA GLY A 251 -22.77 -14.18 -14.92
C GLY A 251 -23.04 -15.45 -14.09
N GLY A 252 -22.67 -15.44 -12.80
CA GLY A 252 -22.74 -16.56 -11.86
C GLY A 252 -21.68 -17.64 -12.08
N ARG A 253 -20.69 -17.40 -12.96
CA ARG A 253 -19.66 -18.35 -13.39
C ARG A 253 -18.29 -18.02 -12.84
N ALA A 254 -17.50 -19.03 -12.51
CA ALA A 254 -16.13 -18.87 -12.05
C ALA A 254 -15.27 -18.14 -13.10
N ILE A 255 -14.34 -17.30 -12.62
CA ILE A 255 -13.42 -16.57 -13.48
C ILE A 255 -12.08 -17.32 -13.56
N LEU A 256 -11.65 -17.62 -14.78
CA LEU A 256 -10.35 -18.20 -15.13
C LEU A 256 -9.43 -17.08 -15.63
N THR A 257 -8.14 -17.15 -15.34
CA THR A 257 -7.18 -16.10 -15.73
C THR A 257 -6.13 -16.60 -16.72
N GLN A 258 -5.69 -15.71 -17.62
CA GLN A 258 -4.61 -15.94 -18.57
C GLN A 258 -3.77 -14.68 -18.73
N GLN A 259 -2.45 -14.82 -18.54
CA GLN A 259 -1.47 -13.78 -18.84
C GLN A 259 -0.97 -13.93 -20.28
N VAL A 260 -0.85 -12.82 -21.01
CA VAL A 260 -0.19 -12.72 -22.31
C VAL A 260 0.70 -11.48 -22.31
N GLY A 261 2.02 -11.68 -22.18
CA GLY A 261 2.96 -10.58 -21.98
C GLY A 261 2.64 -9.84 -20.69
N ASN A 262 2.39 -8.53 -20.79
CA ASN A 262 2.11 -7.65 -19.66
C ASN A 262 0.61 -7.51 -19.32
N VAL A 263 -0.27 -8.28 -19.95
CA VAL A 263 -1.72 -8.25 -19.69
C VAL A 263 -2.19 -9.55 -19.07
N LEU A 264 -2.83 -9.48 -17.90
CA LEU A 264 -3.61 -10.57 -17.30
C LEU A 264 -5.09 -10.34 -17.61
N THR A 265 -5.75 -11.28 -18.28
CA THR A 265 -7.20 -11.22 -18.58
C THR A 265 -7.95 -12.25 -17.74
N GLY A 266 -9.03 -11.81 -17.08
CA GLY A 266 -10.02 -12.70 -16.47
C GLY A 266 -11.15 -13.04 -17.45
N TYR A 267 -11.54 -14.31 -17.53
CA TYR A 267 -12.60 -14.83 -18.39
C TYR A 267 -13.65 -15.61 -17.58
N ALA A 268 -14.94 -15.37 -17.82
CA ALA A 268 -16.02 -16.14 -17.22
C ALA A 268 -16.17 -17.49 -17.95
N ASP A 269 -16.04 -18.60 -17.21
CA ASP A 269 -16.13 -19.98 -17.72
C ASP A 269 -17.57 -20.30 -18.19
N ASN A 270 -17.82 -20.11 -19.49
CA ASN A 270 -19.14 -20.14 -20.13
C ASN A 270 -19.61 -21.55 -20.51
N ASP A 271 -18.71 -22.53 -20.64
CA ASP A 271 -19.07 -23.94 -20.85
C ASP A 271 -18.83 -24.83 -19.62
N SER A 272 -18.25 -24.29 -18.56
CA SER A 272 -17.87 -24.98 -17.31
C SER A 272 -16.86 -26.10 -17.53
N SER A 273 -15.93 -25.88 -18.47
CA SER A 273 -14.84 -26.82 -18.78
C SER A 273 -13.64 -26.72 -17.85
N GLY A 274 -13.50 -25.63 -17.08
CA GLY A 274 -12.33 -25.38 -16.22
C GLY A 274 -11.06 -25.00 -16.98
N GLY A 275 -11.18 -24.53 -18.24
CA GLY A 275 -10.09 -23.99 -19.04
C GLY A 275 -10.61 -22.95 -20.03
N ILE A 276 -9.76 -22.01 -20.47
CA ILE A 276 -10.20 -20.90 -21.33
C ILE A 276 -10.40 -21.37 -22.77
N THR A 277 -11.58 -21.07 -23.32
CA THR A 277 -12.08 -21.46 -24.64
C THR A 277 -12.53 -20.25 -25.46
N GLY A 278 -12.80 -20.47 -26.74
CA GLY A 278 -13.43 -19.45 -27.61
C GLY A 278 -14.93 -19.20 -27.34
N GLY A 279 -15.50 -19.79 -26.28
CA GLY A 279 -16.87 -19.51 -25.81
C GLY A 279 -16.91 -18.55 -24.62
N ASP A 280 -15.78 -18.25 -23.99
CA ASP A 280 -15.69 -17.51 -22.74
C ASP A 280 -15.65 -15.99 -22.94
N THR A 281 -16.24 -15.26 -22.00
CA THR A 281 -16.33 -13.79 -22.07
C THR A 281 -15.24 -13.17 -21.19
N ALA A 282 -14.47 -12.22 -21.73
CA ALA A 282 -13.55 -11.42 -20.91
C ALA A 282 -14.35 -10.57 -19.89
N VAL A 283 -13.88 -10.54 -18.65
CA VAL A 283 -14.52 -9.90 -17.49
C VAL A 283 -13.72 -8.69 -17.03
N PHE A 284 -12.39 -8.79 -17.02
CA PHE A 284 -11.49 -7.67 -16.76
C PHE A 284 -10.14 -7.89 -17.45
N THR A 285 -9.36 -6.83 -17.61
CA THR A 285 -7.91 -6.92 -17.80
C THR A 285 -7.16 -6.15 -16.72
N LEU A 286 -5.98 -6.66 -16.36
CA LEU A 286 -4.96 -5.97 -15.60
C LEU A 286 -3.73 -5.85 -16.51
N THR A 287 -3.41 -4.64 -16.95
CA THR A 287 -2.28 -4.33 -17.83
C THR A 287 -1.19 -3.65 -17.02
N VAL A 288 0.00 -4.25 -16.92
CA VAL A 288 1.15 -3.68 -16.21
C VAL A 288 2.06 -2.97 -17.21
N ASN A 289 2.57 -1.79 -16.89
CA ASN A 289 3.59 -1.10 -17.66
C ASN A 289 4.66 -0.52 -16.71
N PRO A 290 5.79 -1.21 -16.51
CA PRO A 290 6.83 -0.74 -15.60
C PRO A 290 7.49 0.56 -16.07
N ALA A 291 7.51 0.82 -17.38
CA ALA A 291 8.01 2.06 -17.96
C ALA A 291 6.90 3.13 -18.16
N ALA A 292 5.84 3.11 -17.33
CA ALA A 292 4.83 4.17 -17.28
C ALA A 292 5.18 5.19 -16.19
N GLY A 293 5.44 6.43 -16.60
CA GLY A 293 5.75 7.48 -15.65
C GLY A 293 7.16 7.40 -15.09
N THR A 294 7.33 7.84 -13.84
CA THR A 294 8.60 7.77 -13.07
C THR A 294 8.79 6.48 -12.29
N SER A 295 7.72 5.78 -11.92
CA SER A 295 7.77 4.59 -11.03
C SER A 295 7.28 3.29 -11.68
N GLY A 296 6.46 3.40 -12.72
CA GLY A 296 5.66 2.31 -13.27
C GLY A 296 4.19 2.35 -12.85
N GLN A 297 3.32 1.73 -13.65
CA GLN A 297 1.88 1.68 -13.42
C GLN A 297 1.27 0.33 -13.78
N TYR A 298 0.05 0.09 -13.29
CA TYR A 298 -0.89 -0.87 -13.82
C TYR A 298 -2.25 -0.23 -14.10
N VAL A 299 -3.02 -0.83 -15.01
CA VAL A 299 -4.38 -0.41 -15.35
C VAL A 299 -5.32 -1.60 -15.21
N PHE A 300 -6.34 -1.48 -14.36
CA PHE A 300 -7.43 -2.44 -14.21
C PHE A 300 -8.67 -1.95 -14.95
N ASP A 301 -9.05 -2.65 -16.02
CA ASP A 301 -10.19 -2.36 -16.89
C ASP A 301 -11.29 -3.42 -16.70
N LEU A 302 -12.48 -3.02 -16.26
CA LEU A 302 -13.62 -3.91 -16.03
C LEU A 302 -14.48 -4.00 -17.30
N ILE A 303 -14.54 -5.17 -17.91
CA ILE A 303 -15.19 -5.42 -19.21
C ILE A 303 -16.60 -6.01 -19.05
N ALA A 304 -16.85 -6.77 -17.97
CA ALA A 304 -18.15 -7.29 -17.60
C ALA A 304 -18.34 -7.17 -16.07
N PRO A 305 -19.56 -6.90 -15.57
CA PRO A 305 -19.77 -6.77 -14.13
C PRO A 305 -19.50 -8.11 -13.44
N LEU A 306 -18.92 -8.04 -12.25
CA LEU A 306 -18.86 -9.18 -11.35
C LEU A 306 -20.24 -9.48 -10.77
N ASP A 307 -20.39 -10.67 -10.20
CA ASP A 307 -21.49 -11.08 -9.33
C ASP A 307 -21.02 -12.14 -8.32
N GLY A 308 -21.97 -12.67 -7.54
CA GLY A 308 -21.82 -13.87 -6.73
C GLY A 308 -22.48 -15.08 -7.37
N ALA A 309 -21.88 -16.25 -7.13
CA ALA A 309 -22.13 -17.51 -7.83
C ALA A 309 -23.60 -17.92 -7.99
N LEU A 310 -23.89 -18.64 -9.08
CA LEU A 310 -25.22 -19.10 -9.46
C LEU A 310 -25.79 -20.13 -8.46
N VAL A 311 -26.72 -19.69 -7.60
CA VAL A 311 -27.43 -20.55 -6.64
C VAL A 311 -28.73 -21.06 -7.26
N ASN A 312 -28.95 -22.38 -7.27
CA ASN A 312 -30.29 -22.93 -7.56
C ASN A 312 -31.19 -22.79 -6.33
N VAL A 313 -32.27 -22.04 -6.47
CA VAL A 313 -33.36 -21.93 -5.52
C VAL A 313 -34.46 -22.92 -5.90
N SER A 314 -34.55 -24.02 -5.16
CA SER A 314 -35.60 -25.01 -5.37
C SER A 314 -36.98 -24.44 -5.01
N VAL A 315 -37.91 -24.53 -5.95
CA VAL A 315 -39.28 -24.00 -5.84
C VAL A 315 -40.24 -24.97 -5.10
N GLY A 316 -39.68 -26.08 -4.59
CA GLY A 316 -40.43 -27.14 -3.89
C GLY A 316 -41.16 -28.11 -4.83
N SER A 317 -41.69 -29.20 -4.30
CA SER A 317 -42.37 -30.23 -5.10
C SER A 317 -43.68 -30.68 -4.47
N GLY A 318 -44.80 -30.25 -5.06
CA GLY A 318 -46.14 -30.58 -4.59
C GLY A 318 -46.55 -29.78 -3.34
N SER A 319 -47.79 -29.28 -3.34
CA SER A 319 -48.37 -28.42 -2.27
C SER A 319 -47.68 -27.08 -1.98
N SER A 320 -46.43 -26.85 -2.42
CA SER A 320 -45.82 -25.51 -2.52
C SER A 320 -46.56 -24.59 -3.50
N PHE A 321 -47.25 -25.18 -4.48
CA PHE A 321 -48.04 -24.52 -5.53
C PHE A 321 -49.28 -23.74 -5.05
N GLY A 322 -49.49 -23.65 -3.73
CA GLY A 322 -50.66 -23.02 -3.12
C GLY A 322 -51.97 -23.79 -3.31
N VAL A 323 -53.04 -23.25 -2.73
CA VAL A 323 -54.43 -23.69 -2.96
C VAL A 323 -55.23 -22.55 -3.57
N GLY A 324 -55.69 -22.74 -4.81
CA GLY A 324 -56.60 -21.80 -5.47
C GLY A 324 -58.07 -22.21 -5.33
N PRO A 325 -59.00 -21.51 -6.01
CA PRO A 325 -58.75 -20.42 -6.96
C PRO A 325 -58.47 -19.05 -6.28
N SER A 326 -57.37 -18.40 -6.65
CA SER A 326 -56.92 -17.09 -6.15
C SER A 326 -56.55 -16.14 -7.30
N ASN A 327 -56.67 -14.82 -7.11
CA ASN A 327 -56.40 -13.85 -8.19
C ASN A 327 -54.94 -13.91 -8.67
N SER A 328 -54.02 -14.17 -7.73
CA SER A 328 -52.64 -14.58 -7.95
C SER A 328 -52.27 -15.69 -6.96
N VAL A 329 -51.09 -16.30 -7.14
CA VAL A 329 -50.45 -17.19 -6.17
C VAL A 329 -49.01 -16.75 -5.97
N THR A 330 -48.65 -16.36 -4.75
CA THR A 330 -47.24 -16.21 -4.35
C THR A 330 -46.61 -17.59 -4.20
N VAL A 331 -45.50 -17.82 -4.89
CA VAL A 331 -44.69 -19.04 -4.79
C VAL A 331 -43.50 -18.72 -3.89
N SER A 332 -43.07 -19.66 -3.06
CA SER A 332 -41.99 -19.45 -2.08
C SER A 332 -41.08 -20.67 -1.99
N GLY A 333 -39.81 -20.45 -1.70
CA GLY A 333 -38.82 -21.51 -1.57
C GLY A 333 -37.95 -21.38 -0.33
N GLY A 334 -37.15 -22.42 -0.10
CA GLY A 334 -36.17 -22.48 0.99
C GLY A 334 -36.75 -22.49 2.41
N THR A 335 -35.87 -22.23 3.37
CA THR A 335 -36.20 -21.96 4.77
C THR A 335 -35.12 -21.03 5.33
N PRO A 336 -35.42 -19.81 5.82
CA PRO A 336 -36.75 -19.20 5.93
C PRO A 336 -37.47 -19.10 4.58
N VAL A 337 -38.80 -19.16 4.62
CA VAL A 337 -39.64 -19.20 3.42
C VAL A 337 -39.68 -17.81 2.79
N GLN A 338 -38.86 -17.61 1.76
CA GLN A 338 -38.85 -16.36 0.99
C GLN A 338 -39.74 -16.52 -0.25
N PRO A 339 -40.59 -15.53 -0.58
CA PRO A 339 -41.37 -15.55 -1.80
C PRO A 339 -40.47 -15.25 -3.01
N LEU A 340 -40.60 -16.06 -4.06
CA LEU A 340 -39.71 -16.07 -5.22
C LEU A 340 -40.37 -15.54 -6.49
N THR A 341 -41.68 -15.70 -6.61
CA THR A 341 -42.45 -15.23 -7.77
C THR A 341 -43.92 -15.06 -7.43
N ILE A 342 -44.59 -14.14 -8.12
CA ILE A 342 -46.05 -14.06 -8.16
C ILE A 342 -46.53 -14.64 -9.48
N VAL A 343 -47.44 -15.61 -9.39
CA VAL A 343 -48.13 -16.21 -10.54
C VAL A 343 -49.50 -15.54 -10.69
N THR A 344 -49.73 -14.85 -11.80
CA THR A 344 -51.01 -14.17 -12.13
C THR A 344 -51.51 -14.63 -13.49
N GLY A 345 -52.83 -14.68 -13.68
CA GLY A 345 -53.46 -15.34 -14.83
C GLY A 345 -54.59 -14.54 -15.49
N TRP A 346 -54.72 -14.69 -16.81
CA TRP A 346 -55.70 -13.99 -17.65
C TRP A 346 -56.24 -14.88 -18.78
N THR A 347 -57.34 -14.45 -19.42
CA THR A 347 -57.91 -15.13 -20.59
C THR A 347 -58.24 -14.07 -21.66
N PRO A 348 -57.60 -14.08 -22.86
CA PRO A 348 -57.96 -13.17 -23.95
C PRO A 348 -59.37 -13.51 -24.45
N THR A 349 -60.20 -12.49 -24.68
CA THR A 349 -61.61 -12.70 -25.05
C THR A 349 -61.74 -13.20 -26.49
N GLY A 350 -61.75 -14.53 -26.66
CA GLY A 350 -61.73 -15.20 -27.95
C GLY A 350 -60.37 -15.76 -28.36
N GLY A 351 -59.37 -15.73 -27.47
CA GLY A 351 -57.97 -16.04 -27.80
C GLY A 351 -57.27 -14.90 -28.54
N PHE A 352 -55.95 -15.03 -28.77
CA PHE A 352 -55.22 -14.06 -29.60
C PHE A 352 -55.51 -14.29 -31.09
N THR A 353 -55.71 -13.22 -31.84
CA THR A 353 -55.54 -13.26 -33.30
C THR A 353 -54.06 -13.44 -33.67
N ALA A 354 -53.78 -13.92 -34.88
CA ALA A 354 -52.40 -14.09 -35.37
C ALA A 354 -51.57 -12.78 -35.36
N ALA A 355 -52.22 -11.61 -35.41
CA ALA A 355 -51.54 -10.31 -35.32
C ALA A 355 -51.17 -9.94 -33.88
N GLU A 356 -52.08 -10.17 -32.92
CA GLU A 356 -51.83 -9.92 -31.49
C GLU A 356 -50.79 -10.90 -30.94
N LEU A 357 -50.87 -12.18 -31.33
CA LEU A 357 -49.88 -13.19 -30.96
C LEU A 357 -48.48 -12.81 -31.45
N ALA A 358 -48.35 -12.45 -32.73
CA ALA A 358 -47.06 -12.03 -33.30
C ALA A 358 -46.53 -10.72 -32.68
N ALA A 359 -47.40 -9.80 -32.27
CA ALA A 359 -47.00 -8.59 -31.56
C ALA A 359 -46.48 -8.89 -30.15
N TRP A 360 -47.16 -9.75 -29.39
CA TRP A 360 -46.72 -10.16 -28.04
C TRP A 360 -45.43 -10.98 -28.08
N GLN A 361 -45.27 -11.90 -29.04
CA GLN A 361 -44.01 -12.63 -29.25
C GLN A 361 -42.82 -11.74 -29.63
N ALA A 362 -43.07 -10.49 -30.04
CA ALA A 362 -42.05 -9.45 -30.28
C ALA A 362 -41.89 -8.48 -29.10
N GLY A 363 -42.37 -8.85 -27.90
CA GLY A 363 -42.30 -8.04 -26.67
C GLY A 363 -43.43 -7.00 -26.51
N GLY A 364 -44.44 -7.02 -27.38
CA GLY A 364 -45.58 -6.11 -27.31
C GLY A 364 -46.53 -6.41 -26.15
N ILE A 365 -46.98 -5.37 -25.44
CA ILE A 365 -47.85 -5.48 -24.27
C ILE A 365 -49.28 -5.89 -24.66
N PRO A 366 -49.79 -7.07 -24.25
CA PRO A 366 -51.13 -7.54 -24.62
C PRO A 366 -52.22 -6.89 -23.76
N THR A 367 -53.37 -6.60 -24.37
CA THR A 367 -54.55 -6.09 -23.63
C THR A 367 -55.41 -7.26 -23.13
N LEU A 368 -55.15 -7.71 -21.91
CA LEU A 368 -55.87 -8.82 -21.27
C LEU A 368 -56.71 -8.37 -20.07
N THR A 369 -57.63 -9.22 -19.62
CA THR A 369 -58.45 -9.01 -18.41
C THR A 369 -58.65 -10.35 -17.71
N GLN A 370 -58.55 -10.38 -16.39
CA GLN A 370 -58.68 -11.60 -15.60
C GLN A 370 -60.14 -12.08 -15.65
N GLN A 371 -60.37 -13.26 -16.22
CA GLN A 371 -61.69 -13.93 -16.29
C GLN A 371 -61.74 -15.20 -15.44
N SER A 372 -60.58 -15.80 -15.17
CA SER A 372 -60.42 -16.98 -14.32
C SER A 372 -59.23 -16.80 -13.40
N ASN A 373 -59.40 -17.22 -12.15
CA ASN A 373 -58.39 -17.15 -11.10
C ASN A 373 -57.34 -18.26 -11.27
N VAL A 374 -56.10 -18.00 -10.83
CA VAL A 374 -55.01 -18.97 -10.77
C VAL A 374 -55.36 -20.08 -9.78
N ASN A 375 -55.15 -21.33 -10.18
CA ASN A 375 -55.59 -22.51 -9.45
C ASN A 375 -54.51 -23.61 -9.48
N GLY A 376 -53.70 -23.70 -8.41
CA GLY A 376 -52.64 -24.70 -8.24
C GLY A 376 -53.15 -26.09 -7.88
N SER A 377 -52.47 -27.13 -8.36
CA SER A 377 -52.65 -28.54 -7.93
C SER A 377 -51.36 -29.10 -7.36
N THR A 378 -51.33 -30.39 -7.02
CA THR A 378 -50.10 -31.12 -6.66
C THR A 378 -49.13 -31.35 -7.84
N ALA A 379 -49.40 -30.82 -9.04
CA ALA A 379 -48.63 -31.07 -10.26
C ALA A 379 -48.44 -29.81 -11.13
N GLY A 380 -48.43 -28.62 -10.51
CA GLY A 380 -48.37 -27.32 -11.18
C GLY A 380 -49.71 -26.58 -11.25
N TRP A 381 -49.70 -25.45 -11.95
CA TRP A 381 -50.79 -24.48 -12.07
C TRP A 381 -51.59 -24.58 -13.37
N GLY A 382 -52.71 -23.87 -13.34
CA GLY A 382 -53.63 -23.58 -14.43
C GLY A 382 -54.61 -22.50 -13.98
N LEU A 383 -55.62 -22.16 -14.79
CA LEU A 383 -56.69 -21.25 -14.36
C LEU A 383 -57.98 -22.03 -14.08
N GLY A 384 -58.91 -21.44 -13.31
CA GLY A 384 -60.31 -21.87 -13.21
C GLY A 384 -60.52 -23.35 -12.86
N ASN A 385 -60.58 -24.22 -13.88
CA ASN A 385 -60.70 -25.66 -13.74
C ASN A 385 -59.42 -26.37 -13.23
N ASN A 386 -58.32 -25.62 -13.05
CA ASN A 386 -56.99 -26.01 -12.57
C ASN A 386 -56.01 -26.51 -13.66
N ASN A 387 -56.44 -26.77 -14.89
CA ASN A 387 -55.53 -26.98 -16.03
C ASN A 387 -55.12 -25.64 -16.66
N PHE A 388 -54.02 -25.65 -17.40
CA PHE A 388 -53.65 -24.57 -18.31
C PHE A 388 -54.16 -24.95 -19.71
N ASP A 389 -55.34 -24.42 -20.04
CA ASP A 389 -56.11 -24.81 -21.23
C ASP A 389 -55.84 -23.88 -22.43
N SER A 390 -56.04 -24.41 -23.64
CA SER A 390 -55.92 -23.65 -24.90
C SER A 390 -56.66 -22.31 -24.86
N GLY A 391 -55.91 -21.22 -24.96
CA GLY A 391 -56.41 -19.85 -24.85
C GLY A 391 -56.09 -19.17 -23.51
N GLU A 392 -55.55 -19.85 -22.51
CA GLU A 392 -55.18 -19.26 -21.22
C GLU A 392 -53.78 -18.66 -21.20
N PHE A 393 -53.57 -17.70 -20.29
CA PHE A 393 -52.33 -16.94 -20.14
C PHE A 393 -51.91 -16.88 -18.66
N LEU A 394 -50.63 -17.11 -18.37
CA LEU A 394 -50.02 -17.04 -17.03
C LEU A 394 -48.71 -16.27 -17.08
N ARG A 395 -48.51 -15.30 -16.16
CA ARG A 395 -47.19 -14.70 -15.88
C ARG A 395 -46.57 -15.36 -14.65
N PHE A 396 -45.26 -15.56 -14.69
CA PHE A 396 -44.38 -15.81 -13.54
C PHE A 396 -43.51 -14.57 -13.37
N ASP A 397 -43.83 -13.77 -12.35
CA ASP A 397 -43.19 -12.48 -12.08
C ASP A 397 -42.07 -12.63 -11.06
N PHE A 398 -40.85 -12.19 -11.35
CA PHE A 398 -39.70 -12.30 -10.45
C PHE A 398 -39.35 -10.96 -9.78
N GLY A 399 -40.24 -9.97 -9.86
CA GLY A 399 -40.12 -8.70 -9.13
C GLY A 399 -40.26 -8.82 -7.61
N VAL A 400 -40.13 -7.67 -6.93
CA VAL A 400 -40.48 -7.55 -5.51
C VAL A 400 -41.94 -7.94 -5.29
N VAL A 401 -42.20 -8.66 -4.21
CA VAL A 401 -43.48 -9.36 -3.99
C VAL A 401 -44.62 -8.42 -3.55
N ASP A 402 -44.37 -7.11 -3.52
CA ASP A 402 -45.38 -6.06 -3.39
C ASP A 402 -45.83 -5.47 -4.76
N ASP A 403 -45.21 -5.83 -5.90
CA ASP A 403 -45.71 -5.48 -7.25
C ASP A 403 -46.89 -6.40 -7.66
N TYR A 404 -47.92 -6.38 -6.82
CA TYR A 404 -49.10 -7.20 -6.97
C TYR A 404 -50.06 -6.58 -7.99
N ASP A 405 -50.03 -7.15 -9.20
CA ASP A 405 -51.02 -6.97 -10.27
C ASP A 405 -52.42 -7.40 -9.77
N ALA A 406 -53.11 -6.49 -9.08
CA ALA A 406 -54.30 -6.78 -8.28
C ALA A 406 -55.50 -7.18 -9.15
N GLY A 407 -55.61 -8.48 -9.44
CA GLY A 407 -56.68 -9.20 -10.15
C GLY A 407 -57.55 -8.35 -11.08
N GLY A 408 -57.03 -7.96 -12.24
CA GLY A 408 -57.66 -6.96 -13.10
C GLY A 408 -57.23 -7.04 -14.57
N ALA A 409 -56.86 -5.90 -15.14
CA ALA A 409 -56.22 -5.85 -16.46
C ALA A 409 -54.80 -6.42 -16.38
N TYR A 410 -54.20 -6.77 -17.53
CA TYR A 410 -52.76 -7.03 -17.59
C TYR A 410 -52.01 -5.69 -17.59
N VAL A 411 -51.06 -5.52 -16.69
CA VAL A 411 -50.11 -4.39 -16.65
C VAL A 411 -48.69 -4.97 -16.62
N PRO A 412 -47.69 -4.43 -17.33
CA PRO A 412 -46.31 -4.88 -17.17
C PRO A 412 -45.80 -4.56 -15.76
N PRO A 413 -44.94 -5.39 -15.15
CA PRO A 413 -44.36 -5.11 -13.85
C PRO A 413 -43.58 -3.80 -13.85
N VAL A 414 -43.62 -3.08 -12.74
CA VAL A 414 -42.85 -1.84 -12.56
C VAL A 414 -41.45 -2.21 -12.07
N ALA A 415 -40.41 -1.67 -12.72
CA ALA A 415 -39.03 -1.99 -12.38
C ALA A 415 -38.68 -1.60 -10.93
N GLY A 416 -38.66 -2.61 -10.05
CA GLY A 416 -38.15 -2.56 -8.69
C GLY A 416 -36.95 -3.51 -8.51
N PRO A 417 -36.47 -3.74 -7.28
CA PRO A 417 -35.46 -4.75 -7.01
C PRO A 417 -36.01 -6.16 -7.30
N PHE A 418 -35.68 -6.69 -8.47
CA PHE A 418 -36.00 -8.05 -8.90
C PHE A 418 -35.20 -9.09 -8.11
N ALA A 419 -35.73 -10.31 -8.02
CA ALA A 419 -34.87 -11.46 -7.84
C ALA A 419 -33.96 -11.58 -9.08
N ASN A 420 -32.65 -11.73 -8.85
CA ASN A 420 -31.61 -11.75 -9.88
C ASN A 420 -31.61 -13.06 -10.71
N VAL A 421 -32.74 -13.40 -11.34
CA VAL A 421 -32.96 -14.69 -11.99
C VAL A 421 -32.14 -14.81 -13.27
N SER A 422 -31.08 -15.62 -13.21
CA SER A 422 -30.22 -15.96 -14.34
C SER A 422 -30.76 -17.16 -15.14
N TYR A 423 -31.58 -18.03 -14.54
CA TYR A 423 -32.40 -18.99 -15.29
C TYR A 423 -33.71 -19.37 -14.60
N ALA A 424 -34.71 -19.75 -15.38
CA ALA A 424 -35.98 -20.29 -14.91
C ALA A 424 -36.32 -21.58 -15.65
N THR A 425 -36.57 -22.67 -14.91
CA THR A 425 -36.93 -23.98 -15.49
C THR A 425 -38.41 -24.28 -15.29
N PHE A 426 -39.13 -24.43 -16.40
CA PHE A 426 -40.54 -24.78 -16.43
C PHE A 426 -40.74 -26.28 -16.64
N GLY A 427 -41.74 -26.86 -15.97
CA GLY A 427 -42.18 -28.25 -16.14
C GLY A 427 -43.56 -28.34 -16.77
N PHE A 428 -43.82 -29.39 -17.55
CA PHE A 428 -45.09 -29.60 -18.24
C PHE A 428 -45.67 -30.99 -17.94
N THR A 429 -46.79 -31.04 -17.19
CA THR A 429 -47.51 -32.31 -16.94
C THR A 429 -48.60 -32.52 -17.97
N ASN A 430 -48.70 -33.73 -18.51
CA ASN A 430 -49.62 -34.15 -19.60
C ASN A 430 -49.39 -33.47 -20.97
N PHE A 431 -48.19 -32.95 -21.24
CA PHE A 431 -47.85 -32.30 -22.50
C PHE A 431 -47.82 -33.29 -23.69
N GLY A 432 -48.94 -33.39 -24.39
CA GLY A 432 -49.22 -34.41 -25.40
C GLY A 432 -48.82 -34.03 -26.82
N GLY A 433 -48.89 -35.02 -27.72
CA GLY A 433 -48.54 -34.86 -29.14
C GLY A 433 -49.40 -33.82 -29.85
N GLY A 434 -48.86 -32.61 -30.07
CA GLY A 434 -49.56 -31.49 -30.72
C GLY A 434 -50.12 -30.42 -29.77
N ASP A 435 -49.92 -30.58 -28.45
CA ASP A 435 -50.10 -29.47 -27.51
C ASP A 435 -48.98 -28.45 -27.74
N THR A 436 -49.29 -27.15 -27.68
CA THR A 436 -48.35 -26.06 -28.00
C THR A 436 -48.45 -24.97 -26.93
N ILE A 437 -47.31 -24.69 -26.28
CA ILE A 437 -47.14 -23.57 -25.34
C ILE A 437 -46.11 -22.58 -25.90
N ILE A 438 -46.38 -21.30 -25.73
CA ILE A 438 -45.45 -20.21 -26.03
C ILE A 438 -45.06 -19.55 -24.71
N LEU A 439 -43.76 -19.34 -24.52
CA LEU A 439 -43.19 -18.58 -23.42
C LEU A 439 -42.53 -17.31 -23.98
N VAL A 440 -42.63 -16.19 -23.28
CA VAL A 440 -41.91 -14.95 -23.58
C VAL A 440 -41.21 -14.51 -22.30
N ALA A 441 -39.89 -14.55 -22.31
CA ALA A 441 -39.07 -14.00 -21.24
C ALA A 441 -38.86 -12.51 -21.48
N HIS A 442 -39.02 -11.72 -20.43
CA HIS A 442 -38.72 -10.30 -20.39
C HIS A 442 -37.53 -10.09 -19.46
N TYR A 443 -36.55 -9.32 -19.92
CA TYR A 443 -35.30 -9.09 -19.20
C TYR A 443 -35.30 -7.73 -18.49
N THR A 444 -34.47 -7.57 -17.46
CA THR A 444 -34.40 -6.35 -16.63
C THR A 444 -34.01 -5.08 -17.39
N ASN A 445 -33.39 -5.20 -18.57
CA ASN A 445 -33.13 -4.07 -19.49
C ASN A 445 -34.30 -3.74 -20.45
N GLY A 446 -35.45 -4.40 -20.32
CA GLY A 446 -36.62 -4.23 -21.19
C GLY A 446 -36.59 -4.99 -22.52
N THR A 447 -35.54 -5.77 -22.80
CA THR A 447 -35.51 -6.67 -23.98
C THR A 447 -36.29 -7.96 -23.73
N THR A 448 -36.61 -8.72 -24.79
CA THR A 448 -37.45 -9.93 -24.69
C THR A 448 -36.99 -11.06 -25.61
N ALA A 449 -37.33 -12.30 -25.28
CA ALA A 449 -37.13 -13.48 -26.12
C ALA A 449 -38.35 -14.42 -26.07
N SER A 450 -38.82 -14.90 -27.23
CA SER A 450 -39.95 -15.82 -27.34
C SER A 450 -39.51 -17.24 -27.71
N PHE A 451 -40.11 -18.23 -27.04
CA PHE A 451 -39.83 -19.65 -27.18
C PHE A 451 -41.15 -20.40 -27.39
N THR A 452 -41.24 -21.25 -28.42
CA THR A 452 -42.41 -22.09 -28.68
C THR A 452 -42.03 -23.56 -28.46
N ARG A 453 -42.81 -24.28 -27.65
CA ARG A 453 -42.62 -25.72 -27.40
C ARG A 453 -43.83 -26.51 -27.93
N VAL A 454 -43.58 -27.70 -28.47
CA VAL A 454 -44.61 -28.61 -28.99
C VAL A 454 -44.47 -29.99 -28.36
N GLY A 455 -45.51 -30.41 -27.65
CA GLY A 455 -45.54 -31.66 -26.89
C GLY A 455 -45.41 -32.89 -27.78
N GLY A 456 -44.77 -33.93 -27.25
CA GLY A 456 -44.42 -35.15 -27.99
C GLY A 456 -43.20 -35.03 -28.92
N THR A 457 -42.76 -33.82 -29.28
CA THR A 457 -41.45 -33.56 -29.90
C THR A 457 -40.43 -32.97 -28.93
N ASP A 458 -40.90 -32.23 -27.93
CA ASP A 458 -40.07 -31.62 -26.89
C ASP A 458 -40.03 -32.43 -25.58
N PRO A 459 -38.95 -32.33 -24.77
CA PRO A 459 -38.95 -32.78 -23.38
C PRO A 459 -39.99 -32.05 -22.53
N ASN A 460 -40.47 -32.72 -21.47
CA ASN A 460 -41.45 -32.21 -20.50
C ASN A 460 -40.91 -31.10 -19.57
N THR A 461 -39.74 -30.53 -19.87
CA THR A 461 -39.17 -29.37 -19.17
C THR A 461 -38.58 -28.36 -20.16
N TYR A 462 -38.37 -27.13 -19.70
CA TYR A 462 -37.68 -26.09 -20.44
C TYR A 462 -36.95 -25.11 -19.51
N THR A 463 -35.63 -25.02 -19.62
CA THR A 463 -34.86 -23.97 -18.96
C THR A 463 -34.71 -22.79 -19.91
N ILE A 464 -35.21 -21.62 -19.49
CA ILE A 464 -34.86 -20.33 -20.07
C ILE A 464 -33.67 -19.81 -19.29
N THR A 465 -32.53 -19.59 -19.97
CA THR A 465 -31.35 -18.92 -19.40
C THR A 465 -31.34 -17.47 -19.89
N ALA A 466 -30.92 -16.54 -19.05
CA ALA A 466 -30.71 -15.15 -19.44
C ALA A 466 -29.46 -15.01 -20.33
N PRO A 467 -29.43 -14.05 -21.27
CA PRO A 467 -28.19 -13.63 -21.92
C PRO A 467 -27.18 -13.09 -20.89
N PRO A 468 -25.86 -13.17 -21.14
CA PRO A 468 -24.85 -12.59 -20.26
C PRO A 468 -25.13 -11.12 -19.92
N GLY A 469 -24.93 -10.75 -18.66
CA GLY A 469 -25.22 -9.40 -18.14
C GLY A 469 -26.71 -9.06 -17.96
N LEU A 470 -27.64 -9.97 -18.28
CA LEU A 470 -29.09 -9.76 -18.10
C LEU A 470 -29.69 -10.73 -17.08
N GLN A 471 -30.87 -10.37 -16.58
CA GLN A 471 -31.67 -11.18 -15.66
C GLN A 471 -33.10 -11.27 -16.19
N ILE A 472 -33.80 -12.36 -15.89
CA ILE A 472 -35.22 -12.56 -16.22
C ILE A 472 -36.07 -11.79 -15.21
N ALA A 473 -36.74 -10.73 -15.65
CA ALA A 473 -37.66 -9.94 -14.83
C ALA A 473 -39.01 -10.65 -14.66
N TRP A 474 -39.57 -11.19 -15.75
CA TRP A 474 -40.73 -12.09 -15.72
C TRP A 474 -40.76 -13.01 -16.94
N VAL A 475 -41.57 -14.08 -16.87
CA VAL A 475 -41.93 -14.92 -18.01
C VAL A 475 -43.45 -14.93 -18.17
N ASP A 476 -43.92 -14.39 -19.29
CA ASP A 476 -45.29 -14.59 -19.74
C ASP A 476 -45.41 -15.93 -20.47
N THR A 477 -46.54 -16.62 -20.33
CA THR A 477 -46.81 -17.90 -21.00
C THR A 477 -48.24 -17.94 -21.54
N TYR A 478 -48.42 -18.57 -22.70
CA TYR A 478 -49.71 -18.70 -23.40
C TYR A 478 -49.88 -20.11 -23.97
N MET A 479 -51.02 -20.75 -23.66
CA MET A 479 -51.34 -22.06 -24.21
C MET A 479 -52.03 -21.90 -25.56
N SER A 480 -51.32 -22.19 -26.65
CA SER A 480 -51.87 -22.07 -28.01
C SER A 480 -52.76 -23.27 -28.39
N SER A 481 -52.45 -24.47 -27.91
CA SER A 481 -53.27 -25.68 -28.07
C SER A 481 -53.01 -26.67 -26.94
N GLY A 482 -54.04 -27.36 -26.45
CA GLY A 482 -53.91 -28.42 -25.43
C GLY A 482 -54.57 -28.11 -24.09
N SER A 483 -54.21 -28.91 -23.08
CA SER A 483 -54.71 -28.84 -21.69
C SER A 483 -53.69 -29.51 -20.77
N ILE A 484 -52.76 -28.73 -20.19
CA ILE A 484 -51.63 -29.24 -19.39
C ILE A 484 -51.71 -28.81 -17.92
N LYS A 485 -50.69 -29.17 -17.12
CA LYS A 485 -50.25 -28.32 -16.00
C LYS A 485 -48.94 -27.65 -16.38
N LEU A 486 -48.79 -26.39 -16.00
CA LEU A 486 -47.55 -25.64 -16.09
C LEU A 486 -46.92 -25.52 -14.70
N ASP A 487 -45.64 -25.82 -14.58
CA ASP A 487 -44.88 -25.82 -13.33
C ASP A 487 -43.61 -24.97 -13.51
N LEU A 488 -43.03 -24.50 -12.41
CA LEU A 488 -41.75 -23.79 -12.33
C LEU A 488 -40.92 -24.54 -11.29
N THR A 489 -39.96 -25.33 -11.73
CA THR A 489 -39.28 -26.33 -10.89
C THR A 489 -38.05 -25.77 -10.18
N ASP A 490 -37.28 -24.92 -10.88
CA ASP A 490 -35.97 -24.44 -10.46
C ASP A 490 -35.74 -22.99 -10.94
N LEU A 491 -35.14 -22.17 -10.07
CA LEU A 491 -34.70 -20.81 -10.37
C LEU A 491 -33.21 -20.65 -10.04
N GLY A 492 -32.39 -20.31 -11.01
CA GLY A 492 -31.01 -19.90 -10.76
C GLY A 492 -30.94 -18.40 -10.47
N VAL A 493 -30.41 -18.02 -9.32
CA VAL A 493 -30.17 -16.61 -8.96
C VAL A 493 -28.69 -16.32 -8.72
N THR A 494 -28.24 -15.12 -9.05
CA THR A 494 -26.89 -14.61 -8.73
C THR A 494 -26.98 -13.47 -7.72
N ASN A 495 -25.90 -13.17 -7.00
CA ASN A 495 -25.87 -11.96 -6.18
C ASN A 495 -25.19 -10.81 -6.95
N THR A 496 -25.95 -9.81 -7.39
CA THR A 496 -25.40 -8.62 -8.05
C THR A 496 -25.06 -7.46 -7.12
N VAL A 497 -25.32 -7.59 -5.81
CA VAL A 497 -24.72 -6.68 -4.81
C VAL A 497 -23.28 -7.13 -4.61
N VAL A 498 -22.37 -6.46 -5.30
CA VAL A 498 -20.94 -6.78 -5.34
C VAL A 498 -20.17 -5.80 -4.47
N ASP A 499 -19.36 -6.37 -3.59
CA ASP A 499 -18.21 -5.77 -2.94
C ASP A 499 -17.17 -6.90 -2.88
N GLN A 500 -16.22 -6.90 -3.81
CA GLN A 500 -15.29 -8.01 -4.05
C GLN A 500 -13.87 -7.47 -4.20
N THR A 501 -13.00 -7.82 -3.25
CA THR A 501 -11.56 -7.55 -3.32
C THR A 501 -10.88 -8.67 -4.11
N ILE A 502 -10.38 -8.37 -5.31
CA ILE A 502 -9.54 -9.29 -6.10
C ILE A 502 -8.09 -9.15 -5.61
N PRO A 503 -7.47 -10.19 -5.04
CA PRO A 503 -6.04 -10.17 -4.69
C PRO A 503 -5.19 -10.48 -5.91
N PHE A 504 -4.17 -9.66 -6.13
CA PHE A 504 -3.18 -9.80 -7.19
C PHE A 504 -1.77 -9.98 -6.62
N THR A 505 -0.94 -10.67 -7.39
CA THR A 505 0.45 -10.96 -7.08
C THR A 505 1.30 -10.66 -8.30
N LEU A 506 2.31 -9.81 -8.14
CA LEU A 506 3.19 -9.31 -9.19
C LEU A 506 4.66 -9.66 -8.91
N GLN A 507 5.38 -10.02 -9.97
CA GLN A 507 6.84 -10.10 -10.00
C GLN A 507 7.33 -9.54 -11.34
N LEU A 508 8.35 -8.70 -11.31
CA LEU A 508 8.94 -8.08 -12.51
C LEU A 508 10.35 -8.64 -12.78
N THR A 509 10.93 -8.22 -13.90
CA THR A 509 12.23 -8.69 -14.42
C THR A 509 12.92 -7.52 -15.12
N ASP A 510 14.25 -7.47 -15.06
CA ASP A 510 15.15 -6.53 -15.79
C ASP A 510 15.61 -7.09 -17.16
N GLY A 511 16.60 -6.41 -17.75
CA GLY A 511 17.17 -6.67 -19.06
C GLY A 511 18.10 -7.88 -19.15
N ASP A 512 18.81 -8.24 -18.06
CA ASP A 512 19.59 -9.47 -17.93
C ASP A 512 18.64 -10.68 -17.85
N GLY A 513 17.64 -10.58 -16.97
CA GLY A 513 16.70 -11.64 -16.64
C GLY A 513 16.52 -11.89 -15.14
N ASP A 514 17.13 -11.09 -14.28
CA ASP A 514 16.98 -11.17 -12.83
C ASP A 514 15.56 -10.73 -12.39
N THR A 515 15.15 -11.07 -11.16
CA THR A 515 13.73 -10.96 -10.79
C THR A 515 13.50 -10.35 -9.43
N THR A 516 12.58 -9.40 -9.39
CA THR A 516 12.17 -8.73 -8.16
C THR A 516 11.64 -9.72 -7.13
N THR A 517 11.59 -9.34 -5.86
CA THR A 517 10.73 -10.05 -4.91
C THR A 517 9.25 -9.98 -5.35
N THR A 518 8.45 -10.93 -4.90
CA THR A 518 7.02 -11.02 -5.25
C THR A 518 6.20 -10.09 -4.36
N ASN A 519 5.55 -9.09 -4.97
CA ASN A 519 4.72 -8.12 -4.25
C ASN A 519 3.22 -8.41 -4.43
N ASN A 520 2.38 -7.99 -3.47
CA ASN A 520 0.95 -8.31 -3.43
C ASN A 520 0.11 -7.05 -3.24
N PHE A 521 -0.94 -6.91 -4.04
CA PHE A 521 -1.89 -5.81 -3.98
C PHE A 521 -3.32 -6.31 -4.24
N THR A 522 -4.28 -5.40 -4.22
CA THR A 522 -5.69 -5.70 -4.41
C THR A 522 -6.38 -4.65 -5.28
N VAL A 523 -7.40 -5.09 -6.02
CA VAL A 523 -8.39 -4.18 -6.60
C VAL A 523 -9.76 -4.52 -6.02
N ARG A 524 -10.41 -3.55 -5.36
CA ARG A 524 -11.79 -3.68 -4.87
C ARG A 524 -12.76 -3.26 -5.97
N VAL A 525 -13.62 -4.18 -6.40
CA VAL A 525 -14.71 -3.91 -7.33
C VAL A 525 -16.02 -3.90 -6.55
N GLY A 526 -16.79 -2.81 -6.59
CA GLY A 526 -18.07 -2.77 -5.86
C GLY A 526 -18.94 -1.55 -6.11
N GLY A 527 -20.26 -1.73 -6.00
CA GLY A 527 -21.30 -0.72 -6.32
C GLY A 527 -21.46 0.44 -5.34
N SER A 528 -20.44 0.69 -4.53
CA SER A 528 -20.26 1.85 -3.65
C SER A 528 -18.79 1.85 -3.28
N LEU A 529 -18.05 2.82 -3.81
CA LEU A 529 -16.67 3.02 -3.42
C LEU A 529 -16.63 3.46 -1.95
N VAL A 530 -15.55 3.09 -1.27
CA VAL A 530 -15.31 3.49 0.12
C VAL A 530 -14.04 4.32 0.11
N PRO A 531 -14.14 5.66 0.27
CA PRO A 531 -12.97 6.51 0.33
C PRO A 531 -11.99 5.98 1.38
N PHE A 532 -10.69 5.98 1.08
CA PHE A 532 -9.68 5.47 2.01
C PHE A 532 -9.82 6.21 3.36
N THR A 533 -10.10 5.48 4.44
CA THR A 533 -10.56 6.04 5.73
C THR A 533 -9.56 5.77 6.88
N PRO A 534 -9.08 6.81 7.58
CA PRO A 534 -9.12 8.23 7.20
C PRO A 534 -8.26 8.52 5.96
N ALA A 535 -8.39 9.73 5.41
CA ALA A 535 -7.37 10.32 4.54
C ALA A 535 -6.58 11.34 5.35
N PRO A 536 -5.45 10.94 5.97
CA PRO A 536 -4.50 11.87 6.55
C PRO A 536 -3.49 12.33 5.49
N PRO A 537 -3.36 13.64 5.24
CA PRO A 537 -2.19 14.23 4.60
C PRO A 537 -1.27 14.92 5.62
N VAL A 538 -0.08 15.35 5.17
CA VAL A 538 0.77 16.33 5.85
C VAL A 538 0.61 17.72 5.22
N VAL A 539 0.43 18.76 6.04
CA VAL A 539 0.41 20.17 5.59
C VAL A 539 1.66 20.88 6.09
N LEU A 540 2.36 21.59 5.21
CA LEU A 540 3.55 22.39 5.53
C LEU A 540 3.15 23.87 5.74
N ASP A 541 3.66 24.44 6.85
CA ASP A 541 3.64 25.88 7.18
C ASP A 541 4.65 26.60 6.27
N LEU A 542 4.17 27.25 5.20
CA LEU A 542 5.04 27.80 4.13
C LEU A 542 5.41 29.28 4.33
N ASP A 543 4.59 30.07 5.04
CA ASP A 543 4.83 31.49 5.27
C ASP A 543 5.48 31.80 6.65
N GLY A 544 5.31 30.89 7.63
CA GLY A 544 5.85 30.97 8.98
C GLY A 544 4.88 31.42 10.08
N ASP A 545 3.59 31.59 9.76
CA ASP A 545 2.48 31.94 10.67
C ASP A 545 1.88 30.67 11.34
N GLY A 546 1.46 29.68 10.53
CA GLY A 546 1.37 28.29 10.99
C GLY A 546 0.14 27.45 10.64
N ALA A 547 0.25 26.65 9.56
CA ALA A 547 -0.59 25.48 9.26
C ALA A 547 -2.09 25.78 9.31
N GLU A 548 -2.58 26.42 8.25
CA GLU A 548 -3.96 26.89 8.09
C GLU A 548 -4.85 25.88 7.36
N PHE A 549 -6.16 25.95 7.61
CA PHE A 549 -7.11 24.93 7.14
C PHE A 549 -8.47 25.49 6.73
N LEU A 550 -8.98 25.01 5.60
CA LEU A 550 -10.34 25.22 5.13
C LEU A 550 -11.27 24.11 5.63
N ALA A 551 -12.45 24.46 6.12
CA ALA A 551 -13.48 23.49 6.49
C ALA A 551 -14.21 22.93 5.25
N VAL A 552 -14.90 21.79 5.38
CA VAL A 552 -15.69 21.16 4.29
C VAL A 552 -16.69 22.14 3.65
N SER A 553 -17.16 23.14 4.39
CA SER A 553 -18.04 24.19 3.89
C SER A 553 -17.40 25.21 2.93
N ALA A 554 -16.08 25.16 2.71
CA ALA A 554 -15.41 25.92 1.65
C ALA A 554 -15.79 25.41 0.26
N GLY A 555 -15.99 24.09 0.13
CA GLY A 555 -16.47 23.45 -1.10
C GLY A 555 -15.40 22.83 -1.99
N VAL A 556 -14.14 22.74 -1.52
CA VAL A 556 -13.05 22.01 -2.20
C VAL A 556 -13.45 20.55 -2.43
N THR A 557 -13.11 20.00 -3.60
CA THR A 557 -13.38 18.60 -3.96
C THR A 557 -12.12 17.93 -4.50
N PHE A 558 -11.71 16.81 -3.90
CA PHE A 558 -10.56 16.03 -4.35
C PHE A 558 -10.94 14.55 -4.49
N ASP A 559 -10.35 13.85 -5.45
CA ASP A 559 -10.65 12.44 -5.77
C ASP A 559 -9.74 11.50 -4.97
N TYR A 560 -10.24 11.03 -3.82
CA TYR A 560 -9.44 10.22 -2.91
C TYR A 560 -9.35 8.73 -3.30
N ASP A 561 -10.26 8.21 -4.13
CA ASP A 561 -10.23 6.79 -4.54
C ASP A 561 -10.05 6.52 -6.04
N GLY A 562 -10.02 7.57 -6.87
CA GLY A 562 -9.59 7.54 -8.28
C GLY A 562 -10.71 7.25 -9.28
N ASP A 563 -11.97 7.45 -8.91
CA ASP A 563 -13.14 7.09 -9.74
C ASP A 563 -13.50 8.14 -10.80
N GLY A 564 -12.93 9.35 -10.70
CA GLY A 564 -13.19 10.51 -11.53
C GLY A 564 -14.20 11.51 -10.92
N THR A 565 -14.64 11.33 -9.67
CA THR A 565 -15.63 12.19 -9.00
C THR A 565 -15.21 12.62 -7.58
N GLY A 566 -14.41 13.70 -7.50
CA GLY A 566 -13.89 14.22 -6.24
C GLY A 566 -14.94 14.54 -5.17
N GLU A 567 -14.67 14.13 -3.93
CA GLU A 567 -15.58 14.30 -2.80
C GLU A 567 -15.31 15.61 -2.04
N SER A 568 -16.35 16.24 -1.48
CA SER A 568 -16.18 17.47 -0.72
C SER A 568 -15.45 17.24 0.60
N THR A 569 -14.33 17.95 0.80
CA THR A 569 -13.36 17.73 1.87
C THR A 569 -12.98 19.02 2.60
N ALA A 570 -12.44 18.89 3.81
CA ALA A 570 -11.59 19.92 4.42
C ALA A 570 -10.23 19.95 3.71
N TRP A 571 -9.50 21.07 3.81
CA TRP A 571 -8.31 21.33 2.98
C TRP A 571 -7.25 22.17 3.70
N ALA A 572 -6.07 22.31 3.10
CA ALA A 572 -5.07 23.30 3.50
C ALA A 572 -5.54 24.74 3.17
N GLY A 573 -4.89 25.74 3.76
CA GLY A 573 -4.98 27.14 3.29
C GLY A 573 -4.19 27.35 1.99
N SER A 574 -4.57 28.37 1.21
CA SER A 574 -3.89 28.78 -0.05
C SER A 574 -2.44 29.24 0.14
N ASP A 575 -2.14 29.64 1.37
CA ASP A 575 -0.90 30.23 1.84
C ASP A 575 0.16 29.15 2.10
N ASP A 576 -0.31 27.96 2.50
CA ASP A 576 0.42 26.74 2.82
C ASP A 576 0.45 25.75 1.65
N GLY A 577 0.84 24.50 1.90
CA GLY A 577 0.70 23.44 0.91
C GLY A 577 0.73 22.02 1.48
N LEU A 578 0.16 21.09 0.74
CA LEU A 578 0.13 19.66 1.05
C LEU A 578 1.47 19.01 0.64
N LEU A 579 2.04 18.18 1.50
CA LEU A 579 3.11 17.26 1.10
C LEU A 579 2.54 16.25 0.12
N ALA A 580 3.15 16.15 -1.06
CA ALA A 580 2.72 15.23 -2.09
C ALA A 580 3.90 14.47 -2.70
N ILE A 581 3.62 13.30 -3.25
CA ILE A 581 4.56 12.53 -4.08
C ILE A 581 3.99 12.42 -5.51
N ASP A 582 4.78 12.81 -6.50
CA ASP A 582 4.43 12.62 -7.91
C ASP A 582 4.79 11.17 -8.31
N LEU A 583 3.92 10.23 -7.92
CA LEU A 583 4.09 8.79 -8.16
C LEU A 583 4.20 8.46 -9.65
N ASN A 584 3.54 9.28 -10.46
CA ASN A 584 3.31 9.05 -11.87
C ASN A 584 4.27 9.86 -12.78
N GLY A 585 4.82 10.98 -12.30
CA GLY A 585 5.83 11.78 -12.99
C GLY A 585 5.29 12.78 -14.01
N ASP A 586 3.99 13.09 -13.99
CA ASP A 586 3.38 14.09 -14.88
C ASP A 586 3.34 15.51 -14.29
N GLY A 587 3.69 15.67 -13.01
CA GLY A 587 3.70 16.94 -12.29
C GLY A 587 2.33 17.40 -11.79
N VAL A 588 1.32 16.52 -11.78
CA VAL A 588 -0.08 16.84 -11.41
C VAL A 588 -0.52 15.92 -10.27
N VAL A 589 -0.67 16.45 -9.06
CA VAL A 589 -1.25 15.68 -7.94
C VAL A 589 -2.74 15.52 -8.19
N ASN A 590 -3.19 14.29 -8.41
CA ASN A 590 -4.56 13.98 -8.84
C ASN A 590 -5.15 12.69 -8.23
N ASN A 591 -4.40 11.92 -7.44
CA ASN A 591 -4.92 10.73 -6.74
C ASN A 591 -4.69 10.77 -5.22
N GLY A 592 -5.62 10.18 -4.46
CA GLY A 592 -5.49 10.01 -3.00
C GLY A 592 -4.15 9.41 -2.52
N SER A 593 -3.53 8.48 -3.27
CA SER A 593 -2.22 7.92 -2.88
C SER A 593 -1.04 8.88 -2.98
N GLU A 594 -1.18 9.96 -3.75
CA GLU A 594 -0.14 10.99 -3.92
C GLU A 594 -0.12 11.95 -2.72
N LEU A 595 -1.15 11.91 -1.87
CA LEU A 595 -1.34 12.74 -0.67
C LEU A 595 -1.52 11.95 0.64
N VAL A 596 -1.74 10.63 0.58
CA VAL A 596 -2.06 9.79 1.74
C VAL A 596 -1.08 8.63 1.87
N PHE A 597 -0.15 8.82 2.79
CA PHE A 597 0.92 7.88 3.12
C PHE A 597 0.55 7.02 4.33
N GLY A 598 -0.38 7.47 5.18
CA GLY A 598 -0.95 6.71 6.31
C GLY A 598 -1.80 5.49 5.91
N GLY A 599 -2.35 4.79 6.90
CA GLY A 599 -3.25 3.65 6.70
C GLY A 599 -3.50 2.80 7.95
N ASN A 600 -4.60 2.03 7.97
CA ASN A 600 -4.97 1.11 9.07
C ASN A 600 -5.00 1.73 10.49
N GLY A 601 -5.14 3.05 10.61
CA GLY A 601 -5.11 3.79 11.88
C GLY A 601 -3.74 4.37 12.28
N GLN A 602 -2.73 4.28 11.41
CA GLN A 602 -1.52 5.10 11.47
C GLN A 602 -1.82 6.56 11.10
N THR A 603 -1.03 7.49 11.60
CA THR A 603 -0.99 8.88 11.10
C THR A 603 -0.24 8.97 9.77
N ASP A 604 -0.15 10.15 9.17
CA ASP A 604 0.48 10.27 7.85
C ASP A 604 2.00 10.19 7.92
N LEU A 605 2.64 10.85 8.89
CA LEU A 605 4.10 10.77 9.10
C LEU A 605 4.55 9.35 9.48
N GLU A 606 3.73 8.62 10.26
CA GLU A 606 3.95 7.19 10.53
C GLU A 606 3.90 6.36 9.24
N GLY A 607 3.02 6.74 8.30
CA GLY A 607 2.90 6.15 6.98
C GLY A 607 4.07 6.46 6.04
N LEU A 608 4.55 7.71 6.06
CA LEU A 608 5.78 8.13 5.38
C LEU A 608 6.99 7.34 5.90
N ALA A 609 7.19 7.29 7.23
CA ALA A 609 8.28 6.54 7.85
C ALA A 609 8.21 5.03 7.51
N ALA A 610 7.02 4.45 7.46
CA ALA A 610 6.85 3.04 7.15
C ALA A 610 7.05 2.67 5.65
N ARG A 611 7.20 3.66 4.75
CA ARG A 611 7.23 3.45 3.29
C ARG A 611 8.41 4.12 2.56
N TYR A 612 8.94 5.22 3.08
CA TYR A 612 9.88 6.10 2.37
C TYR A 612 11.11 6.53 3.19
N ASP A 613 11.14 6.26 4.50
CA ASP A 613 12.37 6.28 5.31
C ASP A 613 13.15 4.98 5.04
N SER A 614 13.99 5.02 4.02
CA SER A 614 14.70 3.85 3.50
C SER A 614 15.93 3.51 4.33
N ASN A 615 16.51 4.50 5.01
CA ASN A 615 17.73 4.35 5.81
C ASN A 615 17.42 4.11 7.33
N GLY A 616 16.20 4.44 7.77
CA GLY A 616 15.72 4.27 9.15
C GLY A 616 16.14 5.37 10.13
N ASP A 617 16.48 6.58 9.66
CA ASP A 617 16.98 7.69 10.51
C ASP A 617 15.88 8.58 11.11
N GLY A 618 14.63 8.45 10.63
CA GLY A 618 13.47 9.20 11.11
C GLY A 618 13.20 10.50 10.36
N ALA A 619 13.89 10.78 9.25
CA ALA A 619 13.62 11.90 8.37
C ALA A 619 13.64 11.47 6.89
N LEU A 620 12.69 12.00 6.11
CA LEU A 620 12.71 11.89 4.64
C LEU A 620 13.75 12.89 4.12
N THR A 621 14.83 12.39 3.51
CA THR A 621 16.00 13.17 3.07
C THR A 621 16.50 12.75 1.70
N ALA A 622 17.43 13.51 1.11
CA ALA A 622 18.08 13.12 -0.14
C ALA A 622 19.00 11.86 -0.05
N ALA A 623 19.03 11.17 1.09
CA ALA A 623 19.56 9.81 1.20
C ALA A 623 18.52 8.73 0.87
N ASP A 624 17.23 9.08 0.77
CA ASP A 624 16.13 8.18 0.49
C ASP A 624 15.78 8.15 -0.99
N ALA A 625 15.64 6.93 -1.55
CA ALA A 625 15.45 6.70 -2.98
C ALA A 625 14.26 7.50 -3.58
N ALA A 626 13.17 7.63 -2.82
CA ALA A 626 11.96 8.33 -3.27
C ALA A 626 12.00 9.86 -3.09
N PHE A 627 13.00 10.44 -2.41
CA PHE A 627 12.99 11.87 -2.03
C PHE A 627 12.81 12.82 -3.22
N ALA A 628 13.40 12.48 -4.37
CA ALA A 628 13.30 13.27 -5.60
C ALA A 628 11.89 13.30 -6.22
N GLN A 629 11.00 12.39 -5.82
CA GLN A 629 9.60 12.31 -6.27
C GLN A 629 8.67 13.18 -5.42
N PHE A 630 9.11 13.62 -4.24
CA PHE A 630 8.31 14.45 -3.35
C PHE A 630 8.33 15.94 -3.74
N GLY A 631 7.23 16.60 -3.45
CA GLY A 631 7.06 18.04 -3.56
C GLY A 631 5.99 18.57 -2.62
N VAL A 632 5.66 19.84 -2.79
CA VAL A 632 4.53 20.48 -2.10
C VAL A 632 3.54 20.95 -3.16
N TRP A 633 2.27 20.59 -3.00
CA TRP A 633 1.17 21.17 -3.77
C TRP A 633 0.57 22.35 -2.98
N GLN A 634 0.77 23.56 -3.49
CA GLN A 634 0.13 24.77 -3.01
C GLN A 634 -1.06 25.12 -3.92
N ASP A 635 -2.23 24.57 -3.59
CA ASP A 635 -3.52 24.86 -4.23
C ASP A 635 -3.91 26.33 -3.97
N ALA A 636 -3.73 27.18 -4.98
CA ALA A 636 -3.70 28.63 -4.83
C ALA A 636 -5.06 29.31 -5.03
N ASP A 637 -6.08 28.61 -5.56
CA ASP A 637 -7.47 29.08 -5.58
C ASP A 637 -8.48 28.16 -4.87
N SER A 638 -8.00 27.02 -4.35
CA SER A 638 -8.71 26.06 -3.49
C SER A 638 -9.86 25.33 -4.19
N ASP A 639 -9.64 24.88 -5.44
CA ASP A 639 -10.61 24.08 -6.19
C ASP A 639 -10.39 22.55 -6.08
N GLY A 640 -9.19 22.11 -5.68
CA GLY A 640 -8.83 20.71 -5.54
C GLY A 640 -8.25 20.05 -6.81
N VAL A 641 -7.77 20.83 -7.78
CA VAL A 641 -7.07 20.34 -8.98
C VAL A 641 -5.67 20.98 -9.07
N THR A 642 -4.60 20.19 -9.24
CA THR A 642 -3.25 20.76 -9.39
C THR A 642 -3.15 21.58 -10.68
N ASP A 643 -3.10 22.92 -10.56
CA ASP A 643 -2.91 23.80 -11.71
C ASP A 643 -1.43 24.10 -12.00
N ALA A 644 -1.16 24.72 -13.16
CA ALA A 644 0.16 24.81 -13.78
C ALA A 644 1.18 25.66 -13.00
N GLY A 645 1.86 25.04 -12.03
CA GLY A 645 2.93 25.61 -11.19
C GLY A 645 2.66 25.58 -9.68
N GLU A 646 1.57 24.94 -9.28
CA GLU A 646 1.17 24.77 -7.87
C GLU A 646 1.94 23.65 -7.17
N PHE A 647 2.13 22.52 -7.84
CA PHE A 647 3.06 21.48 -7.41
C PHE A 647 4.51 21.89 -7.74
N ARG A 648 5.40 21.76 -6.74
CA ARG A 648 6.82 22.08 -6.84
C ARG A 648 7.63 21.05 -6.07
N SER A 649 8.73 20.55 -6.65
CA SER A 649 9.58 19.56 -5.97
C SER A 649 10.16 20.11 -4.66
N LEU A 650 10.48 19.24 -3.69
CA LEU A 650 11.14 19.64 -2.46
C LEU A 650 12.47 20.39 -2.76
N ALA A 651 13.20 19.94 -3.78
CA ALA A 651 14.45 20.55 -4.22
C ALA A 651 14.27 21.96 -4.81
N ASP A 652 13.22 22.20 -5.60
CA ASP A 652 12.91 23.54 -6.16
C ASP A 652 12.46 24.53 -5.08
N MET A 653 11.78 24.04 -4.03
CA MET A 653 11.47 24.83 -2.84
C MET A 653 12.65 24.96 -1.87
N GLY A 654 13.74 24.21 -2.08
CA GLY A 654 14.93 24.23 -1.23
C GLY A 654 14.77 23.46 0.09
N ILE A 655 13.75 22.61 0.21
CA ILE A 655 13.57 21.68 1.33
C ILE A 655 14.58 20.52 1.18
N THR A 656 15.27 20.17 2.26
CA THR A 656 16.35 19.16 2.27
C THR A 656 16.11 18.00 3.23
N SER A 657 15.16 18.14 4.14
CA SER A 657 14.78 17.12 5.12
C SER A 657 13.38 17.41 5.67
N ILE A 658 12.56 16.38 5.84
CA ILE A 658 11.26 16.42 6.51
C ILE A 658 11.31 15.43 7.69
N ALA A 659 11.09 15.91 8.92
CA ALA A 659 11.09 15.03 10.09
C ALA A 659 9.80 14.20 10.16
N LEU A 660 9.93 12.86 10.26
CA LEU A 660 8.82 11.91 10.21
C LEU A 660 8.31 11.48 11.60
N THR A 661 8.68 12.23 12.64
CA THR A 661 8.18 12.07 14.00
C THR A 661 7.62 13.40 14.49
N SER A 662 6.34 13.43 14.85
CA SER A 662 5.67 14.60 15.42
C SER A 662 5.77 14.65 16.95
N ASP A 663 5.30 15.76 17.53
CA ASP A 663 5.15 15.93 18.98
C ASP A 663 3.96 15.15 19.60
N GLY A 664 3.09 14.57 18.77
CA GLY A 664 1.90 13.81 19.19
C GLY A 664 0.83 14.65 19.91
N VAL A 665 0.78 15.96 19.69
CA VAL A 665 -0.19 16.86 20.35
C VAL A 665 -1.48 16.98 19.52
N GLU A 666 -2.44 16.09 19.78
CA GLU A 666 -3.75 16.07 19.11
C GLU A 666 -4.60 17.34 19.39
N TYR A 667 -5.09 18.02 18.35
CA TYR A 667 -6.11 19.08 18.46
C TYR A 667 -7.02 19.18 17.23
N GLY A 668 -8.19 19.82 17.38
CA GLY A 668 -9.13 20.07 16.28
C GLY A 668 -8.99 21.46 15.67
N ALA A 669 -8.95 21.55 14.34
CA ALA A 669 -8.92 22.77 13.54
C ALA A 669 -10.17 22.87 12.64
N ALA A 670 -10.29 23.95 11.84
CA ALA A 670 -11.38 24.17 10.88
C ALA A 670 -12.82 23.93 11.44
N GLY A 671 -13.06 24.32 12.70
CA GLY A 671 -14.36 24.10 13.37
C GLY A 671 -14.66 22.66 13.80
N GLY A 672 -13.68 21.75 13.71
CA GLY A 672 -13.81 20.31 13.97
C GLY A 672 -13.90 19.47 12.70
N ASP A 673 -13.73 20.06 11.52
CA ASP A 673 -13.64 19.36 10.23
C ASP A 673 -12.19 18.98 9.85
N VAL A 674 -11.18 19.38 10.65
CA VAL A 674 -9.80 18.86 10.60
C VAL A 674 -9.37 18.41 11.99
N THR A 675 -8.73 17.24 12.09
CA THR A 675 -7.94 16.85 13.26
C THR A 675 -6.46 16.98 12.91
N VAL A 676 -5.68 17.60 13.78
CA VAL A 676 -4.21 17.56 13.77
C VAL A 676 -3.78 16.54 14.82
N HIS A 677 -2.95 15.56 14.45
CA HIS A 677 -2.45 14.50 15.34
C HIS A 677 -1.15 14.92 16.06
N GLY A 678 -0.36 15.79 15.42
CA GLY A 678 0.82 16.41 15.99
C GLY A 678 1.52 17.31 14.98
N GLN A 679 2.57 18.00 15.43
CA GLN A 679 3.41 18.86 14.58
C GLN A 679 4.86 18.38 14.53
N ALA A 680 5.52 18.60 13.40
CA ALA A 680 6.96 18.38 13.21
C ALA A 680 7.59 19.56 12.45
N THR A 681 8.80 19.37 11.91
CA THR A 681 9.56 20.42 11.20
C THR A 681 10.20 19.90 9.91
N TYR A 682 10.28 20.76 8.91
CA TYR A 682 11.12 20.55 7.73
C TYR A 682 12.33 21.51 7.76
N THR A 683 13.43 21.13 7.10
CA THR A 683 14.69 21.89 7.07
C THR A 683 15.04 22.35 5.66
N MET A 684 15.39 23.62 5.52
CA MET A 684 15.76 24.27 4.27
C MET A 684 17.27 24.21 4.01
N ALA A 685 17.66 24.31 2.74
CA ALA A 685 19.05 24.28 2.26
C ALA A 685 19.93 25.45 2.80
N ASP A 686 19.34 26.51 3.34
CA ASP A 686 20.05 27.60 4.02
C ASP A 686 20.24 27.37 5.54
N GLY A 687 19.68 26.27 6.07
CA GLY A 687 19.71 25.90 7.48
C GLY A 687 18.57 26.49 8.32
N THR A 688 17.56 27.13 7.71
CA THR A 688 16.30 27.50 8.39
C THR A 688 15.35 26.30 8.50
N THR A 689 14.34 26.41 9.37
CA THR A 689 13.36 25.34 9.63
C THR A 689 11.94 25.89 9.59
N GLY A 690 11.07 25.28 8.78
CA GLY A 690 9.62 25.50 8.83
C GLY A 690 8.92 24.42 9.66
N ARG A 691 7.60 24.53 9.81
CA ARG A 691 6.77 23.57 10.55
C ARG A 691 5.89 22.74 9.61
N LEU A 692 5.36 21.66 10.12
CA LEU A 692 4.31 20.90 9.45
C LEU A 692 3.35 20.30 10.46
N ALA A 693 2.15 19.97 9.99
CA ALA A 693 1.10 19.31 10.74
C ALA A 693 0.76 17.97 10.08
N ASP A 694 0.74 16.91 10.88
CA ASP A 694 0.19 15.60 10.51
C ASP A 694 -1.31 15.64 10.83
N VAL A 695 -2.17 15.51 9.82
CA VAL A 695 -3.60 15.85 9.95
C VAL A 695 -4.54 14.76 9.44
N SER A 696 -5.84 15.01 9.54
CA SER A 696 -6.88 14.22 8.88
C SER A 696 -8.05 15.13 8.54
N PHE A 697 -8.40 15.15 7.26
CA PHE A 697 -9.48 15.97 6.73
C PHE A 697 -10.81 15.21 6.80
N ALA A 698 -11.86 15.89 7.27
CA ALA A 698 -13.22 15.37 7.18
C ALA A 698 -13.72 15.45 5.73
N ARG A 699 -14.56 14.48 5.34
CA ARG A 699 -15.24 14.43 4.04
C ARG A 699 -16.75 14.33 4.22
N THR A 700 -17.53 14.67 3.19
CA THR A 700 -19.00 14.59 3.22
C THR A 700 -19.52 13.15 3.33
N GLY A 701 -19.68 12.68 4.56
CA GLY A 701 -20.22 11.35 4.90
C GLY A 701 -19.89 10.93 6.33
N GLU A 702 -18.79 11.43 6.88
CA GLU A 702 -18.27 11.01 8.18
C GLU A 702 -19.07 11.53 9.40
N PRO A 703 -19.26 10.70 10.45
CA PRO A 703 -19.86 11.14 11.70
C PRO A 703 -18.85 11.93 12.55
N ARG A 704 -19.05 13.25 12.66
CA ARG A 704 -18.20 14.17 13.45
C ARG A 704 -17.86 13.62 14.85
N SER A 705 -16.57 13.58 15.17
CA SER A 705 -16.05 13.03 16.44
C SER A 705 -16.55 13.83 17.65
N ALA A 706 -17.22 13.16 18.57
CA ALA A 706 -17.97 13.81 19.65
C ALA A 706 -17.10 14.52 20.72
N ARG A 707 -15.80 14.22 20.80
CA ARG A 707 -14.88 14.78 21.81
C ARG A 707 -14.68 16.29 21.66
N SER A 708 -14.62 16.79 20.43
CA SER A 708 -14.24 18.19 20.14
C SER A 708 -15.26 19.20 20.68
N ALA A 709 -16.55 18.87 20.65
CA ALA A 709 -17.63 19.73 21.13
C ALA A 709 -17.57 19.98 22.65
N GLU A 710 -17.13 19.00 23.44
CA GLU A 710 -17.02 19.12 24.89
C GLU A 710 -15.78 19.95 25.30
N LEU A 711 -14.69 19.87 24.52
CA LEU A 711 -13.47 20.65 24.74
C LEU A 711 -13.64 22.15 24.42
N VAL A 712 -14.37 22.49 23.36
CA VAL A 712 -14.75 23.88 23.03
C VAL A 712 -15.69 24.49 24.08
N ALA A 713 -16.58 23.67 24.66
CA ALA A 713 -17.41 24.09 25.79
C ALA A 713 -16.58 24.33 27.07
N ALA A 714 -15.53 23.54 27.32
CA ALA A 714 -14.65 23.72 28.47
C ALA A 714 -13.77 24.99 28.38
N SER A 715 -13.14 25.24 27.22
CA SER A 715 -12.23 26.38 27.02
C SER A 715 -12.94 27.73 27.10
N SER A 716 -14.13 27.85 26.51
CA SER A 716 -14.95 29.06 26.57
C SER A 716 -15.41 29.42 28.01
N VAL A 717 -15.71 28.41 28.84
CA VAL A 717 -16.00 28.62 30.27
C VAL A 717 -14.76 29.06 31.05
N ALA A 718 -13.58 28.51 30.76
CA ALA A 718 -12.32 28.91 31.39
C ALA A 718 -11.95 30.37 31.06
N ALA A 719 -12.08 30.78 29.79
CA ALA A 719 -11.85 32.16 29.36
C ALA A 719 -12.81 33.16 30.02
N ALA A 720 -14.11 32.82 30.12
CA ALA A 720 -15.10 33.62 30.83
C ALA A 720 -14.79 33.75 32.33
N GLY A 721 -14.29 32.68 32.96
CA GLY A 721 -13.83 32.69 34.34
C GLY A 721 -12.65 33.65 34.56
N LEU A 722 -11.63 33.59 33.70
CA LEU A 722 -10.43 34.43 33.81
C LEU A 722 -10.77 35.92 33.60
N LEU A 723 -11.62 36.24 32.61
CA LEU A 723 -12.12 37.60 32.37
C LEU A 723 -12.93 38.14 33.57
N ALA A 724 -13.79 37.31 34.17
CA ALA A 724 -14.53 37.68 35.37
C ALA A 724 -13.60 37.92 36.58
N GLN A 725 -12.52 37.15 36.70
CA GLN A 725 -11.55 37.27 37.78
C GLN A 725 -10.70 38.56 37.63
N MET A 726 -10.22 38.87 36.43
CA MET A 726 -9.55 40.14 36.13
C MET A 726 -10.47 41.35 36.39
N ALA A 727 -11.76 41.25 36.02
CA ALA A 727 -12.74 42.30 36.29
C ALA A 727 -13.00 42.51 37.79
N MET A 728 -12.96 41.45 38.61
CA MET A 728 -13.11 41.55 40.06
C MET A 728 -11.89 42.20 40.74
N GLU A 729 -10.67 41.92 40.29
CA GLU A 729 -9.47 42.55 40.86
C GLU A 729 -9.38 44.05 40.54
N HIS A 730 -9.72 44.45 39.30
CA HIS A 730 -9.72 45.87 38.91
C HIS A 730 -10.90 46.69 39.48
N ALA A 731 -11.97 46.05 39.94
CA ALA A 731 -13.12 46.74 40.55
C ALA A 731 -12.76 47.59 41.79
N GLY A 732 -11.66 47.25 42.48
CA GLY A 732 -11.17 48.03 43.62
C GLY A 732 -10.61 49.43 43.26
N ALA A 733 -10.21 49.66 42.00
CA ALA A 733 -9.54 50.89 41.58
C ALA A 733 -10.51 52.04 41.22
N PHE A 734 -11.75 51.74 40.81
CA PHE A 734 -12.71 52.73 40.30
C PHE A 734 -13.63 53.36 41.37
N ALA A 735 -13.39 53.08 42.66
CA ALA A 735 -14.20 53.63 43.76
C ALA A 735 -13.94 55.13 44.10
N GLN A 736 -13.25 55.87 43.23
CA GLN A 736 -12.97 57.31 43.39
C GLN A 736 -13.22 58.16 42.13
N GLU A 737 -14.36 58.02 41.46
CA GLU A 737 -15.08 59.18 40.92
C GLU A 737 -16.57 58.89 40.71
N GLY A 738 -17.44 59.85 41.03
CA GLY A 738 -18.88 59.60 41.20
C GLY A 738 -19.68 59.71 39.91
N MET A 739 -19.85 58.60 39.18
CA MET A 739 -20.78 58.50 38.04
C MET A 739 -21.96 57.54 38.33
N ALA A 740 -23.08 57.76 37.64
CA ALA A 740 -24.35 57.07 37.91
C ALA A 740 -24.46 55.71 37.18
N ARG A 741 -25.30 54.81 37.70
CA ARG A 741 -25.30 53.38 37.35
C ARG A 741 -26.19 52.99 36.14
N ASP A 742 -26.52 53.94 35.26
CA ASP A 742 -27.50 53.75 34.17
C ASP A 742 -26.88 53.76 32.74
N GLU A 743 -25.56 53.91 32.59
CA GLU A 743 -24.85 53.82 31.29
C GLU A 743 -23.80 52.68 31.28
N MET A 744 -24.24 51.46 31.56
CA MET A 744 -23.44 50.22 31.36
C MET A 744 -24.21 49.16 30.56
N ALA A 745 -24.87 49.57 29.49
CA ALA A 745 -25.38 48.70 28.43
C ALA A 745 -25.19 49.37 27.07
N LEU A 746 -24.90 48.57 26.04
CA LEU A 746 -24.88 48.96 24.62
C LEU A 746 -23.76 49.93 24.14
N THR A 747 -22.48 49.63 24.41
CA THR A 747 -21.36 49.99 23.49
C THR A 747 -20.17 49.01 23.63
N ILE A 748 -20.35 47.75 23.23
CA ILE A 748 -19.24 46.81 22.91
C ILE A 748 -19.66 45.98 21.67
N ALA A 749 -20.05 46.66 20.60
CA ALA A 749 -20.61 46.03 19.39
C ALA A 749 -20.50 46.92 18.12
N SER A 750 -19.47 47.77 18.02
CA SER A 750 -19.24 48.62 16.82
C SER A 750 -17.84 49.25 16.76
N ASP A 751 -16.78 48.50 17.12
CA ASP A 751 -15.39 48.93 16.92
C ASP A 751 -14.64 47.84 16.12
N PRO A 752 -14.11 48.13 14.91
CA PRO A 752 -13.39 47.16 14.10
C PRO A 752 -11.98 46.77 14.63
N GLY A 753 -11.48 47.42 15.68
CA GLY A 753 -10.08 47.31 16.10
C GLY A 753 -9.70 46.14 17.03
N LEU A 754 -10.48 45.05 17.07
CA LEU A 754 -10.29 43.93 18.03
C LEU A 754 -10.37 42.52 17.42
N SER A 755 -10.09 42.38 16.12
CA SER A 755 -9.89 41.08 15.44
C SER A 755 -8.40 40.78 15.22
N ASP A 756 -7.59 40.98 16.25
CA ASP A 756 -6.15 40.72 16.25
C ASP A 756 -5.81 39.85 17.46
N THR A 757 -5.39 38.62 17.20
CA THR A 757 -4.94 37.63 18.20
C THR A 757 -3.44 37.36 18.13
N SER A 758 -2.67 38.26 17.50
CA SER A 758 -1.21 38.22 17.51
C SER A 758 -0.66 38.20 18.95
N PRO A 759 0.38 37.41 19.27
CA PRO A 759 1.02 37.46 20.56
C PRO A 759 1.68 38.84 20.79
N LEU A 760 1.51 39.38 22.00
CA LEU A 760 1.90 40.76 22.38
C LEU A 760 3.40 41.07 22.21
N GLN A 761 3.82 41.47 21.01
CA GLN A 761 5.16 42.01 20.76
C GLN A 761 5.28 43.46 21.24
N ALA A 762 6.09 43.69 22.28
CA ALA A 762 6.35 45.02 22.82
C ALA A 762 7.45 45.76 22.04
N GLN A 763 7.08 46.61 21.08
CA GLN A 763 8.00 47.61 20.51
C GLN A 763 7.96 48.94 21.27
N GLY A 764 9.14 49.52 21.54
CA GLY A 764 9.31 50.56 22.55
C GLY A 764 9.49 52.00 22.02
N LYS A 765 9.80 52.92 22.94
CA LYS A 765 10.32 54.26 22.66
C LYS A 765 11.64 54.45 23.41
N GLY A 766 12.71 54.71 22.67
CA GLY A 766 14.08 54.54 23.15
C GLY A 766 14.67 55.72 23.92
N GLY A 767 15.87 55.49 24.46
CA GLY A 767 16.71 56.48 25.15
C GLY A 767 18.03 55.88 25.65
N ASP A 768 19.10 56.12 24.89
CA ASP A 768 20.51 56.13 25.29
C ASP A 768 21.23 54.90 25.93
N VAL A 769 22.16 54.33 25.13
CA VAL A 769 23.62 54.22 25.43
C VAL A 769 24.23 52.95 26.09
N PHE A 770 25.30 52.48 25.43
CA PHE A 770 26.39 51.53 25.79
C PHE A 770 26.16 49.99 25.88
N ASP A 771 26.77 49.32 24.89
CA ASP A 771 27.37 47.96 24.84
C ASP A 771 28.77 47.97 25.53
N PRO A 772 29.52 46.85 25.83
CA PRO A 772 29.26 45.38 25.76
C PRO A 772 29.56 44.59 27.08
N VAL A 773 29.56 43.23 27.04
CA VAL A 773 30.65 42.29 27.53
C VAL A 773 30.19 40.98 28.24
N MET A 774 30.41 39.83 27.56
CA MET A 774 30.90 38.49 28.02
C MET A 774 30.21 37.64 29.13
N GLU A 775 29.69 36.48 28.70
CA GLU A 775 30.05 35.09 29.15
C GLU A 775 29.79 34.59 30.62
N PRO A 776 29.78 33.24 30.88
CA PRO A 776 28.82 32.62 31.81
C PRO A 776 29.44 31.91 33.04
N LEU A 777 28.61 31.21 33.86
CA LEU A 777 28.84 29.82 34.33
C LEU A 777 27.79 29.28 35.35
N ALA A 778 27.11 28.20 34.95
CA ALA A 778 26.85 26.92 35.67
C ALA A 778 26.53 26.81 37.19
N LYS A 779 25.59 25.86 37.44
CA LYS A 779 25.60 24.74 38.45
C LYS A 779 24.90 24.84 39.83
N LEU A 780 24.39 23.65 40.22
CA LEU A 780 24.12 23.07 41.57
C LEU A 780 22.79 23.36 42.30
N ALA A 781 22.00 22.29 42.50
CA ALA A 781 21.06 22.09 43.61
C ALA A 781 21.79 21.48 44.84
N PRO A 782 21.20 21.47 46.06
CA PRO A 782 20.40 20.29 46.49
C PRO A 782 19.25 20.53 47.51
N LYS A 783 18.47 19.47 47.79
CA LYS A 783 17.50 19.27 48.92
C LYS A 783 18.26 18.99 50.26
N PRO A 784 17.66 18.92 51.50
CA PRO A 784 16.49 18.05 51.86
C PRO A 784 15.60 18.36 53.14
N THR A 785 14.59 17.49 53.39
CA THR A 785 13.95 17.04 54.69
C THR A 785 13.12 17.94 55.66
N GLY A 786 11.92 17.47 56.10
CA GLY A 786 11.63 17.24 57.55
C GLY A 786 10.26 17.52 58.28
N SER A 787 9.29 16.57 58.28
CA SER A 787 8.45 16.06 59.44
C SER A 787 7.37 16.90 60.24
N PHE A 788 6.44 16.17 60.93
CA PHE A 788 5.47 16.52 62.05
C PHE A 788 4.11 17.23 61.73
N ASP A 789 2.94 17.07 62.42
CA ASP A 789 2.42 16.17 63.52
C ASP A 789 0.83 16.11 63.57
N HIS A 790 0.21 15.45 64.58
CA HIS A 790 -1.22 15.02 64.76
C HIS A 790 -2.30 15.99 65.34
N GLY A 791 -3.60 15.63 65.14
CA GLY A 791 -4.75 15.80 66.08
C GLY A 791 -6.01 16.54 65.55
N GLU A 792 -7.26 16.41 66.07
CA GLU A 792 -7.97 15.39 66.89
C GLU A 792 -9.50 15.72 67.05
N SER A 793 -10.44 14.74 67.04
CA SER A 793 -11.75 14.72 67.79
C SER A 793 -12.91 15.74 67.43
N SER A 794 -14.25 15.56 67.67
CA SER A 794 -15.16 14.43 68.06
C SER A 794 -16.68 14.79 67.98
N ALA A 795 -17.55 13.82 67.58
CA ALA A 795 -19.00 13.63 67.94
C ALA A 795 -20.03 14.78 67.59
N MET A 796 -21.38 14.72 67.72
CA MET A 796 -22.48 13.87 68.27
C MET A 796 -23.81 14.14 67.45
N GLN A 797 -24.99 13.48 67.57
CA GLN A 797 -25.44 12.11 67.91
C GLN A 797 -27.01 12.00 67.87
N GLY A 798 -27.60 11.00 67.19
CA GLY A 798 -29.04 10.57 67.31
C GLY A 798 -30.06 11.19 66.31
N GLY A 799 -31.25 10.61 66.05
CA GLY A 799 -31.76 9.26 66.40
C GLY A 799 -33.28 8.99 66.19
N ILE A 800 -33.61 7.85 65.54
CA ILE A 800 -34.82 6.96 65.65
C ILE A 800 -36.28 7.50 65.66
N GLY A 801 -37.16 6.97 64.77
CA GLY A 801 -38.64 7.12 64.91
C GLY A 801 -39.60 6.61 63.79
N GLN A 802 -39.82 5.29 63.66
CA GLN A 802 -41.00 4.54 63.12
C GLN A 802 -41.91 5.05 61.95
N VAL A 803 -41.93 4.32 60.82
CA VAL A 803 -43.04 3.47 60.26
C VAL A 803 -44.51 3.79 60.72
N THR A 804 -45.59 3.92 59.92
CA THR A 804 -45.99 3.47 58.54
C THR A 804 -46.69 4.62 57.74
N ASP A 805 -47.60 4.55 56.72
CA ASP A 805 -48.46 3.50 56.07
C ASP A 805 -48.88 3.81 54.59
N HIS A 806 -49.77 2.95 54.03
CA HIS A 806 -50.38 2.82 52.68
C HIS A 806 -51.12 3.99 51.96
N SER A 807 -51.34 3.77 50.64
CA SER A 807 -52.46 4.22 49.73
C SER A 807 -52.45 5.65 49.14
N ALA A 808 -53.05 5.98 47.96
CA ALA A 808 -53.46 5.24 46.73
C ALA A 808 -53.92 6.26 45.62
N ASP A 809 -54.25 5.77 44.40
CA ASP A 809 -55.14 6.40 43.37
C ASP A 809 -54.70 7.73 42.66
N LEU A 810 -55.13 8.13 41.43
CA LEU A 810 -55.81 7.48 40.29
C LEU A 810 -55.76 8.33 38.96
N HIS A 811 -55.69 7.64 37.81
CA HIS A 811 -56.33 7.93 36.49
C HIS A 811 -55.93 9.05 35.47
N GLN A 812 -56.08 8.65 34.17
CA GLN A 812 -56.44 9.39 32.92
C GLN A 812 -55.39 10.28 32.18
N ALA A 813 -55.49 10.54 30.85
CA ALA A 813 -55.81 9.72 29.64
C ALA A 813 -55.85 10.58 28.33
N SER A 814 -55.39 10.04 27.18
CA SER A 814 -55.63 10.51 25.77
C SER A 814 -55.03 11.88 25.34
N GLY A 815 -54.69 12.17 24.07
CA GLY A 815 -54.53 11.35 22.84
C GLY A 815 -54.48 12.15 21.51
N ASN A 816 -53.79 11.61 20.49
CA ASN A 816 -53.79 11.86 19.02
C ASN A 816 -53.63 13.25 18.32
N ASP A 817 -52.73 13.24 17.32
CA ASP A 817 -52.86 13.66 15.89
C ASP A 817 -52.57 15.09 15.32
N ASN A 818 -51.57 15.09 14.42
CA ASN A 818 -51.55 15.60 13.02
C ASN A 818 -51.49 17.13 12.64
N SER A 819 -50.38 17.51 12.00
CA SER A 819 -50.26 17.88 10.55
C SER A 819 -49.58 19.20 10.09
N ARG A 820 -48.60 19.04 9.18
CA ARG A 820 -48.20 19.88 8.00
C ARG A 820 -47.66 21.34 8.14
N SER A 821 -46.33 21.45 7.97
CA SER A 821 -45.59 22.28 6.98
C SER A 821 -45.89 23.79 6.76
N ALA A 822 -44.91 24.67 7.04
CA ALA A 822 -44.47 25.76 6.12
C ALA A 822 -43.16 26.50 6.56
N LEU A 823 -42.11 26.38 5.72
CA LEU A 823 -41.10 27.39 5.29
C LEU A 823 -40.59 28.56 6.20
N PHE A 824 -39.24 28.63 6.26
CA PHE A 824 -38.32 29.79 6.41
C PHE A 824 -38.03 30.49 7.77
N SER A 825 -36.72 30.70 7.96
CA SER A 825 -36.03 31.86 8.60
C SER A 825 -35.69 31.84 10.10
N ASN A 826 -34.44 31.46 10.37
CA ASN A 826 -33.43 32.06 11.26
C ASN A 826 -33.63 32.31 12.78
N ASP A 827 -32.48 32.18 13.45
CA ASP A 827 -32.04 32.74 14.74
C ASP A 827 -32.53 32.18 16.10
N HIS A 828 -31.52 31.70 16.82
CA HIS A 828 -31.27 31.61 18.27
C HIS A 828 -32.24 32.41 19.19
N ALA A 829 -32.55 31.97 20.42
CA ALA A 829 -31.70 31.20 21.34
C ALA A 829 -32.47 30.46 22.47
N SER A 830 -31.73 29.58 23.16
CA SER A 830 -31.92 29.15 24.56
C SER A 830 -33.28 28.59 25.02
N SER A 831 -33.34 27.26 25.24
CA SER A 831 -33.97 26.72 26.45
C SER A 831 -33.49 25.30 26.81
N GLY A 832 -33.04 25.12 28.06
CA GLY A 832 -33.06 23.88 28.84
C GLY A 832 -32.56 22.56 28.22
N MET A 833 -31.31 22.20 28.51
CA MET A 833 -30.98 20.77 28.71
C MET A 833 -31.71 20.25 29.96
N LEU A 834 -32.42 19.12 29.85
CA LEU A 834 -32.69 18.14 30.93
C LEU A 834 -33.60 17.01 30.38
N GLY A 835 -33.04 15.85 30.00
CA GLY A 835 -33.87 14.73 29.53
C GLY A 835 -33.16 13.50 28.98
N GLN A 836 -32.88 12.52 29.85
CA GLN A 836 -32.68 11.09 29.59
C GLN A 836 -31.58 10.63 28.59
N ALA A 837 -30.64 9.84 29.12
CA ALA A 837 -29.84 8.89 28.34
C ALA A 837 -30.51 7.51 28.31
N SER A 838 -30.33 6.70 27.25
CA SER A 838 -30.43 5.23 27.30
C SER A 838 -30.10 4.49 25.98
N VAL A 839 -28.83 4.12 25.78
CA VAL A 839 -28.39 2.79 25.26
C VAL A 839 -26.98 2.51 25.84
N PRO A 840 -26.66 1.31 26.36
CA PRO A 840 -25.32 0.99 26.89
C PRO A 840 -24.47 0.13 25.95
N GLY A 841 -23.13 0.22 26.04
CA GLY A 841 -22.25 -0.92 25.68
C GLY A 841 -20.94 -0.63 24.94
N ALA A 842 -19.95 0.00 25.57
CA ALA A 842 -18.53 -0.11 25.20
C ALA A 842 -17.64 0.31 26.39
N GLY A 843 -17.17 -0.64 27.19
CA GLY A 843 -16.44 -0.37 28.44
C GLY A 843 -15.09 -1.09 28.52
N ALA A 844 -14.04 -0.50 27.95
CA ALA A 844 -12.64 -0.86 28.17
C ALA A 844 -11.71 0.31 27.77
N ALA A 845 -10.45 0.26 28.22
CA ALA A 845 -9.33 1.07 27.72
C ALA A 845 -9.45 2.63 27.78
N ILE A 846 -9.57 3.19 28.98
CA ILE A 846 -8.83 4.43 29.31
C ILE A 846 -8.02 4.14 30.58
N ALA A 847 -6.70 4.03 30.45
CA ALA A 847 -5.78 3.85 31.56
C ALA A 847 -4.42 4.51 31.26
N ALA A 848 -3.87 5.18 32.28
CA ALA A 848 -2.54 5.80 32.29
C ALA A 848 -2.25 6.93 31.27
N HIS A 849 -2.47 8.18 31.70
CA HIS A 849 -1.54 9.27 31.35
C HIS A 849 -1.13 10.05 32.62
N PRO A 850 0.17 10.26 32.93
CA PRO A 850 0.59 10.79 34.24
C PRO A 850 0.19 12.24 34.56
N ALA A 851 -0.13 13.06 33.56
CA ALA A 851 -0.32 14.51 33.72
C ALA A 851 -1.53 14.89 34.62
N VAL A 852 -2.59 14.07 34.64
CA VAL A 852 -3.84 14.38 35.37
C VAL A 852 -3.65 14.41 36.90
N ALA A 853 -2.63 13.70 37.41
CA ALA A 853 -2.37 13.58 38.85
C ALA A 853 -1.85 14.88 39.51
N ALA A 854 -1.44 15.89 38.73
CA ALA A 854 -0.91 17.16 39.24
C ALA A 854 -1.97 18.27 39.40
N ALA A 855 -3.09 18.20 38.68
CA ALA A 855 -4.07 19.28 38.57
C ALA A 855 -5.17 19.28 39.65
N LEU A 856 -5.31 18.18 40.41
CA LEU A 856 -6.36 18.00 41.43
C LEU A 856 -5.84 18.12 42.88
N ALA A 857 -4.76 18.86 43.08
CA ALA A 857 -3.95 18.81 44.31
C ALA A 857 -3.82 20.14 45.10
N ASP A 858 -4.67 21.14 44.85
CA ASP A 858 -4.93 22.22 45.83
C ASP A 858 -6.39 22.71 45.74
N GLY A 859 -7.24 22.31 46.70
CA GLY A 859 -8.68 22.59 46.63
C GLY A 859 -9.54 21.86 47.66
N ALA A 860 -9.69 22.46 48.85
CA ALA A 860 -10.56 22.06 49.96
C ALA A 860 -10.27 20.70 50.65
N GLY A 861 -10.28 20.72 51.99
CA GLY A 861 -9.96 19.55 52.82
C GLY A 861 -11.18 18.78 53.32
N ALA A 862 -11.08 17.45 53.25
CA ALA A 862 -11.70 16.45 54.13
C ALA A 862 -13.20 16.55 54.48
N GLN A 863 -14.01 15.70 53.85
CA GLN A 863 -14.86 14.73 54.58
C GLN A 863 -15.41 13.61 53.68
N ALA A 864 -15.88 12.54 54.33
CA ALA A 864 -16.62 11.37 53.79
C ALA A 864 -15.87 10.41 52.84
N VAL A 865 -15.54 9.23 53.38
CA VAL A 865 -15.42 7.97 52.64
C VAL A 865 -16.71 7.16 52.92
N ASP A 866 -17.00 6.18 52.06
CA ASP A 866 -17.92 5.05 52.31
C ASP A 866 -19.43 5.28 52.09
N SER A 867 -19.87 5.08 50.84
CA SER A 867 -21.12 4.38 50.52
C SER A 867 -21.09 3.87 49.06
N ILE A 868 -22.06 3.04 48.67
CA ILE A 868 -22.20 2.42 47.34
C ILE A 868 -21.11 1.37 46.99
N VAL A 869 -20.86 0.44 47.93
CA VAL A 869 -20.29 -0.90 47.62
C VAL A 869 -21.20 -2.00 48.21
N ASP A 870 -22.52 -1.77 48.22
CA ASP A 870 -23.52 -2.70 48.76
C ASP A 870 -24.87 -2.59 48.01
N HIS A 871 -24.89 -3.01 46.73
CA HIS A 871 -26.15 -3.17 46.00
C HIS A 871 -26.19 -4.27 44.91
N PHE A 872 -25.05 -4.81 44.47
CA PHE A 872 -25.02 -5.82 43.40
C PHE A 872 -24.16 -7.04 43.74
N ALA A 873 -24.61 -7.80 44.73
CA ALA A 873 -24.23 -9.19 44.92
C ALA A 873 -25.39 -10.03 45.49
N PRO A 874 -25.84 -11.05 44.76
CA PRO A 874 -26.44 -12.24 45.35
C PRO A 874 -25.56 -13.49 45.13
N ASP A 875 -25.33 -14.25 46.19
CA ASP A 875 -24.51 -15.47 46.24
C ASP A 875 -24.97 -16.59 45.28
N SER A 876 -24.04 -17.46 44.84
CA SER A 876 -23.75 -18.71 45.62
C SER A 876 -22.86 -19.76 44.93
N ALA A 877 -21.85 -20.22 45.69
CA ALA A 877 -21.13 -21.52 45.66
C ALA A 877 -20.47 -22.03 44.34
N GLY A 878 -19.29 -22.68 44.36
CA GLY A 878 -18.48 -23.17 45.49
C GLY A 878 -17.01 -23.47 45.09
N PRO A 879 -16.18 -24.01 46.01
CA PRO A 879 -14.73 -23.76 45.99
C PRO A 879 -13.84 -24.93 45.52
N MET A 880 -12.62 -24.58 45.07
CA MET A 880 -11.30 -25.28 45.11
C MET A 880 -10.38 -24.59 44.08
N GLU A 881 -9.04 -24.51 44.22
CA GLU A 881 -8.12 -24.59 45.36
C GLU A 881 -6.82 -23.87 44.92
N LEU A 882 -6.17 -23.09 45.78
CA LEU A 882 -4.98 -22.31 45.38
C LEU A 882 -3.70 -23.16 45.45
N ALA A 883 -3.03 -23.31 44.31
CA ALA A 883 -1.68 -23.86 44.21
C ALA A 883 -0.71 -22.79 43.67
N ASP A 884 0.34 -22.49 44.45
CA ASP A 884 1.46 -21.61 44.09
C ASP A 884 2.16 -22.13 42.83
N ASN A 885 2.32 -21.26 41.83
CA ASN A 885 3.59 -21.23 41.14
C ASN A 885 3.97 -19.80 40.73
N LYS A 886 5.26 -19.52 40.82
CA LYS A 886 5.90 -18.33 40.25
C LYS A 886 6.42 -18.73 38.87
N ASP A 887 6.38 -17.81 37.92
CA ASP A 887 7.59 -17.27 37.28
C ASP A 887 7.19 -16.08 36.39
N GLY A 888 8.17 -15.27 36.00
CA GLY A 888 7.92 -14.04 35.25
C GLY A 888 7.60 -14.31 33.78
N PHE A 889 6.60 -13.63 33.24
CA PHE A 889 6.41 -13.53 31.79
C PHE A 889 7.35 -12.46 31.24
N ASP A 890 8.23 -12.87 30.34
CA ASP A 890 8.97 -11.97 29.46
C ASP A 890 8.14 -11.76 28.18
N LEU A 891 8.04 -10.51 27.71
CA LEU A 891 7.17 -10.13 26.59
C LEU A 891 7.95 -9.82 25.30
N TYR A 892 9.14 -10.39 25.15
CA TYR A 892 9.95 -10.35 23.93
C TYR A 892 9.98 -11.72 23.22
N GLY A 893 8.90 -12.06 22.52
CA GLY A 893 8.88 -13.28 21.70
C GLY A 893 7.51 -13.87 21.38
N LEU A 894 6.51 -13.06 20.99
CA LEU A 894 5.20 -13.61 20.58
C LEU A 894 4.44 -12.76 19.56
N LEU A 895 5.11 -12.31 18.50
CA LEU A 895 4.43 -11.96 17.24
C LEU A 895 5.36 -12.19 16.05
N ASN A 896 5.41 -13.42 15.54
CA ASN A 896 5.92 -13.65 14.18
C ASN A 896 5.29 -14.89 13.54
N MET A 897 4.91 -14.74 12.27
CA MET A 897 4.32 -15.74 11.35
C MET A 897 2.98 -16.39 11.72
N ASN A 898 2.12 -16.41 10.70
CA ASN A 898 0.78 -16.97 10.72
C ASN A 898 0.76 -18.38 10.07
N ILE A 899 -0.26 -19.19 10.38
CA ILE A 899 -0.80 -20.31 9.59
C ILE A 899 0.16 -21.24 8.83
N ASN A 900 0.12 -22.53 9.19
CA ASN A 900 -0.28 -23.53 8.20
C ASN A 900 -1.04 -24.68 8.88
N GLY A 901 -2.14 -25.12 8.28
CA GLY A 901 -2.99 -26.19 8.81
C GLY A 901 -3.47 -27.10 7.69
N GLY A 902 -3.87 -28.33 8.03
CA GLY A 902 -4.51 -29.22 7.06
C GLY A 902 -4.51 -30.70 7.42
N GLY A 903 -5.67 -31.33 7.21
CA GLY A 903 -5.78 -32.74 6.82
C GLY A 903 -5.51 -33.83 7.87
N GLU A 904 -6.56 -34.31 8.52
CA GLU A 904 -6.59 -35.74 8.88
C GLU A 904 -6.68 -36.61 7.60
N GLY A 905 -6.14 -37.84 7.64
CA GLY A 905 -6.80 -38.94 6.91
C GLY A 905 -6.05 -39.72 5.83
N ALA A 906 -4.78 -40.12 6.02
CA ALA A 906 -4.28 -41.34 5.36
C ALA A 906 -3.09 -42.01 6.09
N MET A 907 -3.29 -43.26 6.54
CA MET A 907 -2.24 -44.25 6.79
C MET A 907 -2.52 -45.43 5.82
N PRO A 908 -1.51 -46.20 5.34
CA PRO A 908 -0.57 -46.88 6.24
C PRO A 908 0.85 -47.24 5.73
N HIS A 909 1.65 -47.74 6.70
CA HIS A 909 2.65 -48.83 6.58
C HIS A 909 4.08 -48.59 6.04
N PHE A 910 5.04 -48.98 6.89
CA PHE A 910 6.42 -49.46 6.58
C PHE A 910 7.42 -48.41 6.04
N SER A 911 8.72 -48.46 6.38
CA SER A 911 9.43 -49.34 7.33
C SER A 911 10.63 -48.63 7.94
N VAL A 912 10.92 -48.86 9.23
CA VAL A 912 12.19 -48.44 9.85
C VAL A 912 13.25 -49.50 9.56
N MET A 913 14.43 -49.06 9.12
CA MET A 913 15.70 -49.79 9.18
C MET A 913 16.74 -48.87 9.84
N ASN A 914 17.70 -49.46 10.55
CA ASN A 914 18.55 -48.74 11.51
C ASN A 914 19.96 -49.36 11.57
N GLU A 915 20.93 -48.69 10.96
CA GLU A 915 22.39 -48.88 11.10
C GLU A 915 23.00 -47.45 11.06
N LEU A 916 23.78 -46.93 12.03
CA LEU A 916 24.92 -47.41 12.83
C LEU A 916 26.24 -47.58 12.06
N ASP A 917 26.93 -46.46 11.81
CA ASP A 917 28.26 -46.12 12.38
C ASP A 917 28.52 -44.61 12.05
N HIS A 918 29.10 -43.71 12.86
CA HIS A 918 29.99 -43.76 14.04
C HIS A 918 31.50 -43.84 13.75
N ASP A 919 32.12 -42.74 13.27
CA ASP A 919 33.54 -42.49 13.62
C ASP A 919 34.03 -41.02 13.53
N GLN A 920 35.10 -40.74 14.30
CA GLN A 920 36.10 -39.63 14.29
C GLN A 920 35.71 -38.21 13.78
N VAL A 921 35.74 -37.12 14.57
CA VAL A 921 36.87 -36.45 15.30
C VAL A 921 37.69 -35.44 14.45
N SER A 922 37.52 -34.14 14.80
CA SER A 922 38.46 -32.99 14.74
C SER A 922 39.47 -32.83 13.59
N ALA A 923 39.47 -31.67 12.92
CA ALA A 923 40.26 -30.50 13.36
C ALA A 923 40.27 -29.32 12.34
N LEU A 924 40.39 -28.09 12.87
CA LEU A 924 41.05 -26.90 12.30
C LEU A 924 41.33 -26.86 10.78
N THR A 925 40.67 -25.94 10.07
CA THR A 925 41.38 -24.73 9.61
C THR A 925 40.44 -23.52 9.79
#